data_AF-A0A9W6H8C9-F1
#
_entry.id   AF-A0A9W6H8C9-F1
#
_cell.length_a   1.000
_cell.length_b   1.000
_cell.length_c   1.000
_cell.angle_alpha   90.00
_cell.angle_beta   90.00
_cell.angle_gamma   90.00
#
_symmetry.space_group_name_H-M   'P 1'
#
loop_
_entity.id
_entity.type
_entity.pdbx_description
1 polymer ?
#
loop_
_entity_poly.entity_id
_entity_poly.type
_entity_poly.pdbx_seq_one_letter_code
_entity_poly.pdbx_strand_id
1 'polypeptide(L)'
;MTTTGVEWLAAVVAPWTVSIHPNFTAPIKSDATRLALVVERRHYDSDEELVSDALASGEGYGTPLLAASSLSWELQEKATEGLFMRANDKRLSFGERAASAAFGALGLFELDRPEDAADALTRLERTGRGLDPRGFADSHNLIQAYLLLLLTARLQDARQFDLAREACTECLAILETIDRSTFEPFDVTEGISWGSDQVQIDILETLRRRALGEWGHLQFMRDDSWTEAVRSKATWIDYRVAGVFEERDSRVLLDEWEARYESNSGKIVMGRTPVSELAYAAYLIAELSGSTSLMSRAREVLGRLRLLTGGNAIFDTREGIRLLRQADSTGPLQTALRFIRAEGPSDALYREARTVLDRSPSVDRVTETDLLVLDFASDLLDPDELHRGIQLAERLTEVEQLNGPAGWSANDRMWRTLRSLVPGSGAESEIAEKAFRVAVEGVDEPIVSTLGRVLEGIDWALVAEPIRNRWRDWYLESDDDTELRETVREKLELKRTGELRDLLGVARVLDDHDHEPSIAQRDEAQGIVRAALAAEKEQAARGVLSFGGGDAGDIAVAFAIRFDSREVWADVVDLLTSPAIDAVLKARSLERISNFPSDVPDLVRRSLANNWQAIASSPSRMSFARAKVADGFPEALRAGAALKIVSDDAILDQLMLWSSGDDGSRFEAARSVPSAVSAVRDATWAYYLLLQLSYDENVDVRAETAHAIARVLAEHETDTPAQLIDRLKSLLTADGISVPLRTIHALQRYGLKGALSPLEPTVRAMAEAETPRILSSAARLVIGADRLNS
;
A
#
# COMPACT_ATOMS: atom_id res chain seq x y z
N MET A 1 22.07 -40.19 -28.56
CA MET A 1 23.25 -39.49 -28.01
C MET A 1 23.13 -38.03 -28.44
N THR A 2 23.19 -37.05 -27.55
CA THR A 2 22.85 -35.63 -27.84
C THR A 2 23.99 -34.71 -27.37
N THR A 3 24.21 -33.58 -28.06
CA THR A 3 25.03 -32.45 -27.59
C THR A 3 24.44 -31.89 -26.29
N THR A 4 25.26 -31.26 -25.42
CA THR A 4 24.76 -30.70 -24.15
C THR A 4 23.82 -29.53 -24.39
N GLY A 5 24.11 -28.72 -25.42
CA GLY A 5 23.32 -27.56 -25.80
C GLY A 5 23.60 -26.34 -24.95
N VAL A 6 24.85 -26.12 -24.52
CA VAL A 6 25.22 -25.03 -23.60
C VAL A 6 24.96 -23.63 -24.18
N GLU A 7 24.86 -23.50 -25.51
CA GLU A 7 24.42 -22.27 -26.18
C GLU A 7 23.05 -21.77 -25.65
N TRP A 8 22.14 -22.68 -25.29
CA TRP A 8 20.85 -22.32 -24.69
C TRP A 8 20.99 -21.72 -23.29
N LEU A 9 21.97 -22.16 -22.52
CA LEU A 9 22.30 -21.54 -21.23
C LEU A 9 22.87 -20.14 -21.43
N ALA A 10 23.77 -19.99 -22.42
CA ALA A 10 24.31 -18.68 -22.79
C ALA A 10 23.20 -17.72 -23.24
N ALA A 11 22.23 -18.19 -24.01
CA ALA A 11 21.06 -17.41 -24.42
C ALA A 11 20.22 -16.87 -23.25
N VAL A 12 20.24 -17.54 -22.09
CA VAL A 12 19.44 -17.16 -20.93
C VAL A 12 20.26 -16.32 -19.93
N VAL A 13 21.47 -16.74 -19.60
CA VAL A 13 22.29 -16.10 -18.55
C VAL A 13 23.17 -14.97 -19.09
N ALA A 14 23.59 -15.06 -20.35
CA ALA A 14 24.46 -14.10 -21.02
C ALA A 14 23.96 -13.82 -22.45
N PRO A 15 22.70 -13.37 -22.63
CA PRO A 15 22.04 -13.32 -23.94
C PRO A 15 22.83 -12.52 -24.98
N TRP A 16 23.52 -11.46 -24.55
CA TRP A 16 24.39 -10.63 -25.38
C TRP A 16 25.50 -11.38 -26.11
N THR A 17 25.83 -12.61 -25.67
CA THR A 17 26.87 -13.42 -26.30
C THR A 17 26.44 -14.14 -27.57
N VAL A 18 25.14 -14.34 -27.72
CA VAL A 18 24.55 -15.14 -28.80
C VAL A 18 23.48 -14.35 -29.56
N SER A 19 22.88 -13.31 -28.97
CA SER A 19 21.94 -12.42 -29.66
C SER A 19 22.64 -11.57 -30.71
N ILE A 20 21.97 -11.28 -31.82
CA ILE A 20 22.55 -10.44 -32.86
C ILE A 20 22.63 -9.00 -32.36
N HIS A 21 23.76 -8.35 -32.59
CA HIS A 21 23.94 -6.96 -32.19
C HIS A 21 23.28 -6.02 -33.22
N PRO A 22 22.53 -4.98 -32.81
CA PRO A 22 21.65 -4.20 -33.70
C PRO A 22 22.37 -3.55 -34.89
N ASN A 23 23.65 -3.22 -34.73
CA ASN A 23 24.47 -2.60 -35.77
C ASN A 23 25.10 -3.59 -36.78
N PHE A 24 24.85 -4.90 -36.66
CA PHE A 24 25.37 -5.91 -37.59
C PHE A 24 24.24 -6.59 -38.35
N THR A 25 24.42 -6.79 -39.65
CA THR A 25 23.44 -7.43 -40.54
C THR A 25 23.61 -8.96 -40.57
N ALA A 26 23.97 -9.57 -39.45
CA ALA A 26 24.17 -11.02 -39.38
C ALA A 26 22.81 -11.74 -39.39
N PRO A 27 22.65 -12.86 -40.11
CA PRO A 27 21.42 -13.66 -40.05
C PRO A 27 21.29 -14.37 -38.70
N ILE A 28 20.04 -14.60 -38.25
CA ILE A 28 19.75 -15.42 -37.07
C ILE A 28 20.28 -16.84 -37.30
N LYS A 29 21.27 -17.24 -36.49
CA LYS A 29 22.03 -18.49 -36.68
C LYS A 29 21.35 -19.72 -36.06
N SER A 30 20.63 -19.56 -34.96
CA SER A 30 20.04 -20.65 -34.18
C SER A 30 18.75 -20.24 -33.46
N ASP A 31 17.97 -21.21 -32.97
CA ASP A 31 16.84 -20.92 -32.08
C ASP A 31 17.30 -20.37 -30.71
N ALA A 32 18.51 -20.69 -30.26
CA ALA A 32 19.10 -20.09 -29.06
C ALA A 32 19.38 -18.59 -29.26
N THR A 33 19.82 -18.18 -30.47
CA THR A 33 19.92 -16.75 -30.86
C THR A 33 18.56 -16.05 -30.73
N ARG A 34 17.47 -16.70 -31.18
CA ARG A 34 16.11 -16.15 -31.06
C ARG A 34 15.68 -16.02 -29.60
N LEU A 35 15.96 -17.04 -28.78
CA LEU A 35 15.65 -16.99 -27.35
C LEU A 35 16.39 -15.83 -26.67
N ALA A 36 17.65 -15.57 -27.01
CA ALA A 36 18.41 -14.47 -26.44
C ALA A 36 17.78 -13.10 -26.75
N LEU A 37 17.19 -12.93 -27.94
CA LEU A 37 16.41 -11.72 -28.26
C LEU A 37 15.14 -11.59 -27.40
N VAL A 38 14.50 -12.72 -27.05
CA VAL A 38 13.37 -12.76 -26.10
C VAL A 38 13.83 -12.28 -24.72
N VAL A 39 14.96 -12.81 -24.23
CA VAL A 39 15.52 -12.47 -22.91
C VAL A 39 15.88 -10.99 -22.81
N GLU A 40 16.46 -10.42 -23.87
CA GLU A 40 16.78 -8.99 -23.91
C GLU A 40 15.58 -8.10 -24.20
N ARG A 41 14.42 -8.70 -24.48
CA ARG A 41 13.19 -8.01 -24.86
C ARG A 41 13.36 -7.06 -26.04
N ARG A 42 14.27 -7.40 -26.96
CA ARG A 42 14.58 -6.59 -28.16
C ARG A 42 13.54 -6.72 -29.28
N HIS A 43 12.49 -7.50 -29.07
CA HIS A 43 11.43 -7.73 -30.05
C HIS A 43 10.63 -6.48 -30.45
N TYR A 44 10.82 -5.34 -29.76
CA TYR A 44 10.04 -4.11 -29.98
C TYR A 44 10.69 -3.09 -30.91
N ASP A 45 11.97 -3.25 -31.27
CA ASP A 45 12.63 -2.40 -32.25
C ASP A 45 12.94 -3.24 -33.50
N SER A 46 12.16 -3.02 -34.56
CA SER A 46 12.37 -3.47 -35.96
C SER A 46 12.22 -4.94 -36.37
N ASP A 47 12.05 -5.89 -35.45
CA ASP A 47 11.95 -7.33 -35.78
C ASP A 47 10.54 -7.95 -35.59
N GLU A 48 9.49 -7.13 -35.44
CA GLU A 48 8.12 -7.62 -35.27
C GLU A 48 7.67 -8.44 -36.49
N GLU A 49 8.01 -8.05 -37.72
CA GLU A 49 7.74 -8.89 -38.91
C GLU A 49 8.56 -10.18 -38.91
N LEU A 50 9.84 -10.17 -38.49
CA LEU A 50 10.68 -11.38 -38.50
C LEU A 50 10.29 -12.39 -37.42
N VAL A 51 9.86 -11.90 -36.26
CA VAL A 51 9.37 -12.73 -35.15
C VAL A 51 7.93 -13.12 -35.44
N SER A 52 7.02 -12.18 -35.72
CA SER A 52 5.63 -12.48 -36.10
C SER A 52 5.53 -13.39 -37.33
N ASP A 53 6.33 -13.20 -38.38
CA ASP A 53 6.37 -14.12 -39.53
C ASP A 53 6.99 -15.47 -39.14
N ALA A 54 8.00 -15.52 -38.28
CA ALA A 54 8.52 -16.80 -37.74
C ALA A 54 7.53 -17.49 -36.79
N LEU A 55 6.66 -16.74 -36.11
CA LEU A 55 5.58 -17.23 -35.24
C LEU A 55 4.34 -17.65 -36.06
N ALA A 56 4.09 -17.01 -37.20
CA ALA A 56 2.95 -17.25 -38.08
C ALA A 56 3.19 -18.33 -39.15
N SER A 57 4.45 -18.61 -39.53
CA SER A 57 4.80 -19.52 -40.63
C SER A 57 5.22 -20.94 -40.23
N GLY A 58 5.12 -21.33 -38.96
CA GLY A 58 5.60 -22.64 -38.49
C GLY A 58 4.51 -23.56 -37.94
N GLU A 59 4.32 -24.72 -38.59
CA GLU A 59 3.86 -25.94 -37.90
C GLU A 59 4.92 -26.32 -36.82
N GLY A 60 4.85 -25.72 -35.62
CA GLY A 60 5.67 -26.11 -34.48
C GLY A 60 5.88 -25.04 -33.40
N TYR A 61 5.42 -25.31 -32.17
CA TYR A 61 5.69 -24.52 -30.97
C TYR A 61 7.13 -24.75 -30.47
N GLY A 62 8.12 -24.03 -31.03
CA GLY A 62 9.52 -24.03 -30.55
C GLY A 62 9.70 -23.26 -29.23
N THR A 63 10.81 -23.50 -28.51
CA THR A 63 11.10 -22.85 -27.22
C THR A 63 11.07 -21.31 -27.27
N PRO A 64 11.67 -20.62 -28.27
CA PRO A 64 11.65 -19.15 -28.31
C PRO A 64 10.24 -18.55 -28.43
N LEU A 65 9.39 -19.16 -29.27
CA LEU A 65 7.99 -18.74 -29.43
C LEU A 65 7.21 -18.91 -28.13
N LEU A 66 7.34 -20.07 -27.49
CA LEU A 66 6.66 -20.34 -26.22
C LEU A 66 7.17 -19.40 -25.11
N ALA A 67 8.47 -19.10 -25.07
CA ALA A 67 9.06 -18.15 -24.14
C ALA A 67 8.52 -16.72 -24.36
N ALA A 68 8.41 -16.26 -25.61
CA ALA A 68 7.81 -14.95 -25.90
C ALA A 68 6.32 -14.92 -25.50
N SER A 69 5.57 -15.97 -25.85
CA SER A 69 4.15 -16.09 -25.50
C SER A 69 3.91 -16.19 -23.99
N SER A 70 4.86 -16.75 -23.20
CA SER A 70 4.70 -16.83 -21.75
C SER A 70 4.80 -15.49 -21.04
N LEU A 71 5.33 -14.46 -21.71
CA LEU A 71 5.40 -13.07 -21.22
C LEU A 71 4.14 -12.26 -21.58
N SER A 72 3.24 -12.83 -22.39
CA SER A 72 1.95 -12.22 -22.72
C SER A 72 0.87 -12.76 -21.79
N TRP A 73 0.12 -11.86 -21.15
CA TRP A 73 -0.94 -12.21 -20.21
C TRP A 73 -2.01 -13.16 -20.82
N GLU A 74 -2.30 -13.03 -22.12
CA GLU A 74 -3.33 -13.83 -22.81
C GLU A 74 -2.89 -15.28 -23.05
N LEU A 75 -1.59 -15.47 -23.28
CA LEU A 75 -1.02 -16.74 -23.70
C LEU A 75 -0.21 -17.41 -22.60
N GLN A 76 -0.03 -16.75 -21.45
CA GLN A 76 0.88 -17.15 -20.39
C GLN A 76 0.66 -18.58 -19.92
N GLU A 77 -0.57 -18.93 -19.55
CA GLU A 77 -0.88 -20.27 -19.00
C GLU A 77 -0.58 -21.37 -20.02
N LYS A 78 -1.12 -21.27 -21.24
CA LYS A 78 -0.92 -22.24 -22.32
C LYS A 78 0.55 -22.33 -22.74
N ALA A 79 1.25 -21.20 -22.82
CA ALA A 79 2.66 -21.15 -23.17
C ALA A 79 3.53 -21.80 -22.08
N THR A 80 3.20 -21.57 -20.81
CA THR A 80 3.85 -22.18 -19.65
C THR A 80 3.72 -23.71 -19.68
N GLU A 81 2.52 -24.24 -19.97
CA GLU A 81 2.32 -25.67 -20.19
C GLU A 81 3.18 -26.20 -21.36
N GLY A 82 3.20 -25.47 -22.47
CA GLY A 82 4.04 -25.75 -23.63
C GLY A 82 5.53 -25.84 -23.30
N LEU A 83 6.04 -24.90 -22.50
CA LEU A 83 7.43 -24.87 -22.05
C LEU A 83 7.79 -26.09 -21.21
N PHE A 84 6.91 -26.53 -20.31
CA PHE A 84 7.15 -27.75 -19.54
C PHE A 84 7.01 -29.04 -20.37
N MET A 85 6.16 -29.06 -21.40
CA MET A 85 6.15 -30.16 -22.37
C MET A 85 7.51 -30.28 -23.06
N ARG A 86 8.12 -29.16 -23.47
CA ARG A 86 9.47 -29.16 -24.06
C ARG A 86 10.56 -29.51 -23.04
N ALA A 87 10.50 -28.99 -21.82
CA ALA A 87 11.44 -29.34 -20.77
C ALA A 87 11.49 -30.86 -20.49
N ASN A 88 10.37 -31.56 -20.68
CA ASN A 88 10.27 -33.01 -20.50
C ASN A 88 10.56 -33.83 -21.78
N ASP A 89 10.75 -33.20 -22.94
CA ASP A 89 11.05 -33.89 -24.20
C ASP A 89 12.51 -34.35 -24.25
N LYS A 90 12.72 -35.66 -24.08
CA LYS A 90 14.04 -36.30 -24.10
C LYS A 90 14.74 -36.25 -25.47
N ARG A 91 14.06 -35.83 -26.53
CA ARG A 91 14.66 -35.64 -27.86
C ARG A 91 15.48 -34.35 -27.95
N LEU A 92 15.20 -33.38 -27.08
CA LEU A 92 15.87 -32.08 -27.04
C LEU A 92 17.21 -32.14 -26.29
N SER A 93 18.08 -31.18 -26.59
CA SER A 93 19.31 -30.99 -25.81
C SER A 93 18.98 -30.65 -24.36
N PHE A 94 19.88 -30.97 -23.42
CA PHE A 94 19.63 -30.66 -22.02
C PHE A 94 19.56 -29.14 -21.77
N GLY A 95 20.37 -28.35 -22.49
CA GLY A 95 20.30 -26.90 -22.47
C GLY A 95 18.96 -26.34 -22.94
N GLU A 96 18.38 -26.83 -24.04
CA GLU A 96 17.05 -26.39 -24.51
C GLU A 96 15.96 -26.73 -23.48
N ARG A 97 16.06 -27.91 -22.85
CA ARG A 97 15.13 -28.32 -21.79
C ARG A 97 15.25 -27.42 -20.57
N ALA A 98 16.47 -27.06 -20.17
CA ALA A 98 16.73 -26.15 -19.06
C ALA A 98 16.24 -24.73 -19.33
N ALA A 99 16.48 -24.20 -20.53
CA ALA A 99 15.96 -22.90 -20.96
C ALA A 99 14.42 -22.88 -20.98
N SER A 100 13.80 -23.95 -21.49
CA SER A 100 12.34 -24.08 -21.48
C SER A 100 11.79 -24.11 -20.06
N ALA A 101 12.43 -24.85 -19.15
CA ALA A 101 12.02 -24.89 -17.74
C ALA A 101 12.24 -23.57 -17.00
N ALA A 102 13.26 -22.78 -17.34
CA ALA A 102 13.49 -21.47 -16.73
C ALA A 102 12.32 -20.51 -17.03
N PHE A 103 11.90 -20.41 -18.30
CA PHE A 103 10.73 -19.62 -18.68
C PHE A 103 9.42 -20.22 -18.15
N GLY A 104 9.28 -21.55 -18.16
CA GLY A 104 8.11 -22.21 -17.58
C GLY A 104 7.98 -21.94 -16.08
N ALA A 105 9.08 -21.96 -15.34
CA ALA A 105 9.12 -21.64 -13.92
C ALA A 105 8.77 -20.17 -13.65
N LEU A 106 9.22 -19.25 -14.50
CA LEU A 106 8.79 -17.84 -14.46
C LEU A 106 7.28 -17.71 -14.72
N GLY A 107 6.75 -18.38 -15.74
CA GLY A 107 5.32 -18.34 -16.05
C GLY A 107 4.44 -18.88 -14.91
N LEU A 108 4.82 -20.00 -14.29
CA LEU A 108 4.12 -20.51 -13.10
C LEU A 108 4.23 -19.54 -11.92
N PHE A 109 5.38 -18.91 -11.73
CA PHE A 109 5.56 -17.91 -10.68
C PHE A 109 4.67 -16.67 -10.89
N GLU A 110 4.56 -16.18 -12.13
CA GLU A 110 3.66 -15.07 -12.47
C GLU A 110 2.18 -15.43 -12.27
N LEU A 111 1.83 -16.70 -12.47
CA LEU A 111 0.52 -17.27 -12.14
C LEU A 111 0.33 -17.58 -10.65
N ASP A 112 1.25 -17.13 -9.78
CA ASP A 112 1.21 -17.31 -8.32
C ASP A 112 1.30 -18.78 -7.87
N ARG A 113 2.04 -19.60 -8.62
CA ARG A 113 2.27 -21.05 -8.39
C ARG A 113 3.76 -21.39 -8.21
N PRO A 114 4.47 -20.79 -7.23
CA PRO A 114 5.90 -21.02 -7.03
C PRO A 114 6.24 -22.49 -6.69
N GLU A 115 5.33 -23.24 -6.05
CA GLU A 115 5.52 -24.66 -5.74
C GLU A 115 5.60 -25.51 -7.01
N ASP A 116 4.66 -25.31 -7.92
CA ASP A 116 4.62 -26.06 -9.17
C ASP A 116 5.87 -25.78 -10.01
N ALA A 117 6.40 -24.55 -9.92
CA ALA A 117 7.67 -24.18 -10.53
C ALA A 117 8.84 -24.95 -9.90
N ALA A 118 8.94 -24.97 -8.58
CA ALA A 118 9.98 -25.71 -7.86
C ALA A 118 9.91 -27.22 -8.11
N ASP A 119 8.71 -27.80 -8.11
CA ASP A 119 8.48 -29.21 -8.40
C ASP A 119 8.87 -29.58 -9.83
N ALA A 120 8.52 -28.73 -10.81
CA ALA A 120 8.88 -28.95 -12.19
C ALA A 120 10.40 -28.86 -12.42
N LEU A 121 11.07 -27.88 -11.80
CA LEU A 121 12.53 -27.76 -11.82
C LEU A 121 13.21 -28.97 -11.16
N THR A 122 12.70 -29.43 -10.02
CA THR A 122 13.18 -30.64 -9.32
C THR A 122 13.09 -31.88 -10.20
N ARG A 123 11.97 -32.05 -10.92
CA ARG A 123 11.80 -33.17 -11.87
C ARG A 123 12.83 -33.11 -12.99
N LEU A 124 13.04 -31.93 -13.59
CA LEU A 124 14.01 -31.77 -14.67
C LEU A 124 15.43 -32.06 -14.18
N GLU A 125 15.82 -31.46 -13.05
CA GLU A 125 17.12 -31.62 -12.40
C GLU A 125 17.47 -33.11 -12.21
N ARG A 126 16.56 -33.89 -11.64
CA ARG A 126 16.75 -35.35 -11.43
C ARG A 126 16.97 -36.11 -12.74
N THR A 127 16.27 -35.73 -13.80
CA THR A 127 16.46 -36.38 -15.12
C THR A 127 17.77 -35.97 -15.80
N GLY A 128 18.33 -34.82 -15.43
CA GLY A 128 19.62 -34.32 -15.91
C GLY A 128 20.79 -35.17 -15.42
N ARG A 129 20.82 -35.49 -14.11
CA ARG A 129 21.90 -36.25 -13.47
C ARG A 129 22.19 -37.62 -14.08
N GLY A 130 21.17 -38.25 -14.69
CA GLY A 130 21.28 -39.56 -15.31
C GLY A 130 21.77 -39.55 -16.76
N LEU A 131 22.09 -38.37 -17.32
CA LEU A 131 22.58 -38.24 -18.69
C LEU A 131 24.09 -38.40 -18.74
N ASP A 132 24.57 -39.07 -19.79
CA ASP A 132 25.99 -39.18 -20.12
C ASP A 132 26.34 -38.10 -21.17
N PRO A 133 26.94 -36.96 -20.77
CA PRO A 133 27.30 -35.90 -21.69
C PRO A 133 28.47 -36.37 -22.57
N ARG A 134 28.35 -36.25 -23.89
CA ARG A 134 29.30 -36.75 -24.91
C ARG A 134 30.72 -36.10 -24.83
N GLY A 135 31.45 -36.30 -23.75
CA GLY A 135 32.76 -35.68 -23.50
C GLY A 135 32.70 -34.20 -23.10
N PHE A 136 31.51 -33.63 -22.85
CA PHE A 136 31.30 -32.24 -22.41
C PHE A 136 30.72 -32.17 -21.00
N ALA A 137 31.37 -32.86 -20.06
CA ALA A 137 30.87 -33.00 -18.69
C ALA A 137 30.77 -31.65 -17.96
N ASP A 138 31.75 -30.76 -18.17
CA ASP A 138 31.79 -29.44 -17.53
C ASP A 138 30.64 -28.52 -18.01
N SER A 139 30.33 -28.53 -19.31
CA SER A 139 29.17 -27.77 -19.84
C SER A 139 27.84 -28.31 -19.35
N HIS A 140 27.72 -29.64 -19.21
CA HIS A 140 26.55 -30.26 -18.60
C HIS A 140 26.39 -29.83 -17.14
N ASN A 141 27.48 -29.86 -16.37
CA ASN A 141 27.52 -29.45 -14.97
C ASN A 141 27.16 -27.96 -14.81
N LEU A 142 27.54 -27.08 -15.74
CA LEU A 142 27.09 -25.68 -15.74
C LEU A 142 25.57 -25.56 -15.87
N ILE A 143 24.95 -26.32 -16.78
CA ILE A 143 23.49 -26.34 -16.96
C ILE A 143 22.81 -26.89 -15.69
N GLN A 144 23.37 -27.94 -15.10
CA GLN A 144 22.86 -28.54 -13.86
C GLN A 144 22.94 -27.55 -12.68
N ALA A 145 24.07 -26.86 -12.51
CA ALA A 145 24.24 -25.85 -11.47
C ALA A 145 23.29 -24.67 -11.66
N TYR A 146 23.08 -24.21 -12.89
CA TYR A 146 22.09 -23.18 -13.21
C TYR A 146 20.66 -23.59 -12.79
N LEU A 147 20.24 -24.82 -13.13
CA LEU A 147 18.94 -25.34 -12.72
C LEU A 147 18.78 -25.41 -11.20
N LEU A 148 19.82 -25.83 -10.48
CA LEU A 148 19.82 -25.86 -9.01
C LEU A 148 19.76 -24.45 -8.40
N LEU A 149 20.43 -23.47 -9.02
CA LEU A 149 20.36 -22.08 -8.58
C LEU A 149 18.94 -21.50 -8.79
N LEU A 150 18.33 -21.72 -9.95
CA LEU A 150 16.92 -21.38 -10.20
C LEU A 150 15.97 -22.09 -9.23
N LEU A 151 16.19 -23.39 -9.00
CA LEU A 151 15.40 -24.17 -8.06
C LEU A 151 15.53 -23.59 -6.65
N THR A 152 16.73 -23.21 -6.22
CA THR A 152 16.97 -22.54 -4.94
C THR A 152 16.10 -21.28 -4.81
N ALA A 153 16.08 -20.42 -5.85
CA ALA A 153 15.25 -19.21 -5.85
C ALA A 153 13.75 -19.53 -5.79
N ARG A 154 13.26 -20.50 -6.57
CA ARG A 154 11.82 -20.89 -6.56
C ARG A 154 11.40 -21.58 -5.27
N LEU A 155 12.28 -22.34 -4.64
CA LEU A 155 12.06 -22.89 -3.30
C LEU A 155 11.99 -21.78 -2.25
N GLN A 156 12.78 -20.71 -2.37
CA GLN A 156 12.66 -19.54 -1.48
C GLN A 156 11.36 -18.76 -1.71
N ASP A 157 10.96 -18.53 -2.96
CA ASP A 157 9.66 -17.95 -3.32
C ASP A 157 8.52 -18.79 -2.72
N ALA A 158 8.65 -20.11 -2.84
CA ALA A 158 7.79 -21.09 -2.20
C ALA A 158 8.15 -21.32 -0.73
N ARG A 159 8.87 -20.46 0.01
CA ARG A 159 9.17 -20.62 1.46
C ARG A 159 9.63 -22.04 1.93
N GLN A 160 10.26 -22.83 1.07
CA GLN A 160 10.87 -24.13 1.36
C GLN A 160 12.34 -23.97 1.67
N PHE A 161 12.66 -23.23 2.73
CA PHE A 161 14.04 -22.81 3.03
C PHE A 161 14.99 -23.99 3.28
N ASP A 162 14.51 -25.11 3.84
CA ASP A 162 15.31 -26.32 4.03
C ASP A 162 15.73 -26.94 2.69
N LEU A 163 14.77 -27.15 1.79
CA LEU A 163 15.04 -27.67 0.45
C LEU A 163 15.88 -26.68 -0.37
N ALA A 164 15.66 -25.38 -0.20
CA ALA A 164 16.47 -24.34 -0.85
C ALA A 164 17.94 -24.43 -0.41
N ARG A 165 18.20 -24.68 0.88
CA ARG A 165 19.55 -24.90 1.42
C ARG A 165 20.21 -26.13 0.80
N GLU A 166 19.47 -27.23 0.67
CA GLU A 166 19.98 -28.45 0.02
C GLU A 166 20.36 -28.20 -1.45
N ALA A 167 19.45 -27.58 -2.22
CA ALA A 167 19.68 -27.27 -3.63
C ALA A 167 20.87 -26.30 -3.83
N CYS A 168 21.00 -25.30 -2.96
CA CYS A 168 22.10 -24.33 -3.01
C CYS A 168 23.46 -24.99 -2.69
N THR A 169 23.50 -25.85 -1.67
CA THR A 169 24.70 -26.62 -1.29
C THR A 169 25.18 -27.46 -2.46
N GLU A 170 24.25 -28.15 -3.12
CA GLU A 170 24.58 -28.99 -4.26
C GLU A 170 25.03 -28.17 -5.48
N CYS A 171 24.41 -27.01 -5.72
CA CYS A 171 24.85 -26.08 -6.76
C CYS A 171 26.32 -25.69 -6.55
N LEU A 172 26.69 -25.27 -5.33
CA LEU A 172 28.08 -24.91 -5.00
C LEU A 172 29.04 -26.09 -5.18
N ALA A 173 28.66 -27.29 -4.74
CA ALA A 173 29.47 -28.48 -4.90
C ALA A 173 29.75 -28.81 -6.38
N ILE A 174 28.75 -28.68 -7.26
CA ILE A 174 28.94 -28.87 -8.70
C ILE A 174 29.89 -27.80 -9.26
N LEU A 175 29.66 -26.52 -8.93
CA LEU A 175 30.47 -25.40 -9.43
C LEU A 175 31.95 -25.49 -9.03
N GLU A 176 32.26 -26.10 -7.88
CA GLU A 176 33.64 -26.32 -7.42
C GLU A 176 34.38 -27.41 -8.20
N THR A 177 33.66 -28.37 -8.79
CA THR A 177 34.25 -29.52 -9.49
C THR A 177 34.55 -29.29 -10.97
N ILE A 178 34.12 -28.15 -11.53
CA ILE A 178 34.27 -27.83 -12.95
C ILE A 178 35.72 -27.44 -13.27
N ASP A 179 36.40 -28.22 -14.12
CA ASP A 179 37.84 -28.07 -14.46
C ASP A 179 38.09 -27.34 -15.79
N ARG A 180 37.04 -26.78 -16.41
CA ARG A 180 37.09 -25.95 -17.63
C ARG A 180 37.71 -26.64 -18.86
N SER A 181 38.00 -27.94 -18.79
CA SER A 181 38.73 -28.69 -19.80
C SER A 181 37.80 -29.36 -20.81
N THR A 182 36.52 -29.51 -20.47
CA THR A 182 35.51 -30.19 -21.30
C THR A 182 34.34 -29.28 -21.68
N PHE A 183 34.63 -28.03 -22.05
CA PHE A 183 33.60 -27.11 -22.53
C PHE A 183 33.17 -27.37 -23.99
N GLU A 184 31.86 -27.35 -24.21
CA GLU A 184 31.22 -27.46 -25.52
C GLU A 184 31.36 -26.13 -26.29
N PRO A 185 31.90 -26.13 -27.52
CA PRO A 185 31.99 -24.93 -28.34
C PRO A 185 30.63 -24.55 -28.94
N PHE A 186 30.38 -23.26 -29.07
CA PHE A 186 29.20 -22.71 -29.77
C PHE A 186 29.51 -21.38 -30.45
N ASP A 187 28.64 -20.96 -31.37
CA ASP A 187 28.81 -19.71 -32.12
C ASP A 187 28.48 -18.50 -31.25
N VAL A 188 29.44 -17.58 -31.12
CA VAL A 188 29.24 -16.26 -30.50
C VAL A 188 28.86 -15.20 -31.54
N THR A 189 28.20 -14.13 -31.09
CA THR A 189 27.79 -13.01 -31.94
C THR A 189 28.97 -12.26 -32.53
N GLU A 190 28.78 -11.76 -33.75
CA GLU A 190 29.71 -10.83 -34.40
C GLU A 190 29.89 -9.55 -33.57
N GLY A 191 31.13 -9.25 -33.19
CA GLY A 191 31.47 -8.10 -32.33
C GLY A 191 31.96 -8.48 -30.93
N ILE A 192 31.83 -9.75 -30.53
CA ILE A 192 32.50 -10.26 -29.33
C ILE A 192 33.92 -10.71 -29.66
N SER A 193 34.88 -10.28 -28.84
CA SER A 193 36.31 -10.52 -29.05
C SER A 193 36.83 -11.82 -28.41
N TRP A 194 35.99 -12.56 -27.69
CA TRP A 194 36.32 -13.81 -27.00
C TRP A 194 35.44 -14.98 -27.48
N GLY A 195 35.93 -16.22 -27.33
CA GLY A 195 35.22 -17.43 -27.74
C GLY A 195 34.24 -17.97 -26.70
N SER A 196 33.52 -19.04 -27.07
CA SER A 196 32.55 -19.76 -26.22
C SER A 196 33.13 -20.23 -24.88
N ASP A 197 34.43 -20.53 -24.84
CA ASP A 197 35.09 -21.04 -23.64
C ASP A 197 35.18 -19.97 -22.56
N GLN A 198 35.55 -18.74 -22.96
CA GLN A 198 35.58 -17.58 -22.05
C GLN A 198 34.17 -17.24 -21.56
N VAL A 199 33.16 -17.31 -22.43
CA VAL A 199 31.76 -17.09 -22.03
C VAL A 199 31.34 -18.09 -20.95
N GLN A 200 31.70 -19.37 -21.09
CA GLN A 200 31.38 -20.39 -20.09
C GLN A 200 32.14 -20.17 -18.77
N ILE A 201 33.38 -19.67 -18.80
CA ILE A 201 34.11 -19.24 -17.59
C ILE A 201 33.39 -18.09 -16.90
N ASP A 202 32.93 -17.09 -17.66
CA ASP A 202 32.23 -15.94 -17.08
C ASP A 202 30.87 -16.35 -16.50
N ILE A 203 30.16 -17.30 -17.14
CA ILE A 203 28.93 -17.90 -16.60
C ILE A 203 29.24 -18.66 -15.30
N LEU A 204 30.28 -19.50 -15.28
CA LEU A 204 30.72 -20.23 -14.07
C LEU A 204 30.95 -19.28 -12.89
N GLU A 205 31.73 -18.21 -13.10
CA GLU A 205 32.05 -17.22 -12.06
C GLU A 205 30.81 -16.46 -11.60
N THR A 206 29.91 -16.13 -12.54
CA THR A 206 28.62 -15.48 -12.24
C THR A 206 27.71 -16.37 -11.39
N LEU A 207 27.54 -17.64 -11.78
CA LEU A 207 26.71 -18.59 -11.04
C LEU A 207 27.27 -18.85 -9.64
N ARG A 208 28.60 -18.99 -9.51
CA ARG A 208 29.26 -19.16 -8.21
C ARG A 208 29.03 -17.98 -7.30
N ARG A 209 29.20 -16.75 -7.80
CA ARG A 209 28.94 -15.53 -7.05
C ARG A 209 27.49 -15.46 -6.56
N ARG A 210 26.53 -15.75 -7.44
CA ARG A 210 25.10 -15.74 -7.08
C ARG A 210 24.77 -16.83 -6.07
N ALA A 211 25.25 -18.05 -6.27
CA ALA A 211 25.05 -19.16 -5.33
C ALA A 211 25.63 -18.86 -3.93
N LEU A 212 26.82 -18.26 -3.85
CA LEU A 212 27.39 -17.79 -2.57
C LEU A 212 26.52 -16.69 -1.92
N GLY A 213 25.95 -15.79 -2.71
CA GLY A 213 25.00 -14.79 -2.24
C GLY A 213 23.73 -15.42 -1.65
N GLU A 214 23.12 -16.36 -2.39
CA GLU A 214 21.95 -17.11 -1.91
C GLU A 214 22.25 -17.91 -0.64
N TRP A 215 23.41 -18.55 -0.57
CA TRP A 215 23.85 -19.28 0.62
C TRP A 215 24.00 -18.35 1.83
N GLY A 216 24.61 -17.17 1.64
CA GLY A 216 24.73 -16.15 2.69
C GLY A 216 23.37 -15.68 3.23
N HIS A 217 22.37 -15.54 2.35
CA HIS A 217 20.98 -15.23 2.75
C HIS A 217 20.34 -16.39 3.53
N LEU A 218 20.48 -17.62 3.07
CA LEU A 218 19.88 -18.81 3.69
C LEU A 218 20.51 -19.18 5.05
N GLN A 219 21.77 -18.81 5.28
CA GLN A 219 22.49 -19.11 6.53
C GLN A 219 22.42 -18.00 7.59
N PHE A 220 21.82 -16.84 7.32
CA PHE A 220 21.70 -15.73 8.29
C PHE A 220 23.03 -15.39 9.01
N MET A 221 24.12 -15.21 8.26
CA MET A 221 25.46 -14.89 8.80
C MET A 221 26.03 -15.91 9.82
N ARG A 222 25.62 -17.19 9.76
CA ARG A 222 26.18 -18.24 10.63
C ARG A 222 27.62 -18.64 10.29
N ASP A 223 28.12 -18.30 9.10
CA ASP A 223 29.48 -18.58 8.64
C ASP A 223 30.08 -17.42 7.80
N ASP A 224 31.33 -17.58 7.36
CA ASP A 224 32.07 -16.60 6.56
C ASP A 224 31.64 -16.54 5.08
N SER A 225 30.63 -17.31 4.66
CA SER A 225 30.22 -17.38 3.25
C SER A 225 29.68 -16.06 2.71
N TRP A 226 29.01 -15.26 3.55
CA TRP A 226 28.63 -13.89 3.21
C TRP A 226 29.85 -13.02 2.89
N THR A 227 30.94 -13.19 3.65
CA THR A 227 32.21 -12.48 3.40
C THR A 227 32.83 -12.90 2.07
N GLU A 228 32.75 -14.19 1.72
CA GLU A 228 33.21 -14.71 0.43
C GLU A 228 32.36 -14.17 -0.73
N ALA A 229 31.04 -14.13 -0.57
CA ALA A 229 30.12 -13.56 -1.55
C ALA A 229 30.42 -12.09 -1.83
N VAL A 230 30.64 -11.27 -0.79
CA VAL A 230 30.96 -9.84 -0.92
C VAL A 230 32.34 -9.62 -1.55
N ARG A 231 33.31 -10.49 -1.24
CA ARG A 231 34.68 -10.39 -1.80
C ARG A 231 34.81 -10.94 -3.22
N SER A 232 33.82 -11.70 -3.70
CA SER A 232 33.81 -12.22 -5.06
C SER A 232 33.81 -11.09 -6.09
N LYS A 233 34.54 -11.28 -7.19
CA LYS A 233 34.66 -10.27 -8.25
C LYS A 233 33.43 -10.33 -9.15
N ALA A 234 32.84 -9.16 -9.43
CA ALA A 234 31.78 -9.04 -10.44
C ALA A 234 32.29 -9.38 -11.84
N THR A 235 31.53 -10.18 -12.57
CA THR A 235 31.82 -10.52 -13.98
C THR A 235 31.26 -9.44 -14.91
N TRP A 236 31.64 -9.48 -16.19
CA TRP A 236 31.06 -8.57 -17.20
C TRP A 236 29.56 -8.81 -17.40
N ILE A 237 29.06 -10.04 -17.17
CA ILE A 237 27.63 -10.36 -17.20
C ILE A 237 26.90 -9.54 -16.14
N ASP A 238 27.42 -9.50 -14.91
CA ASP A 238 26.83 -8.69 -13.84
C ASP A 238 26.82 -7.19 -14.16
N TYR A 239 27.88 -6.67 -14.81
CA TYR A 239 27.90 -5.28 -15.26
C TYR A 239 26.86 -5.00 -16.35
N ARG A 240 26.59 -5.95 -17.26
CA ARG A 240 25.56 -5.80 -18.28
C ARG A 240 24.16 -5.82 -17.68
N VAL A 241 23.91 -6.70 -16.70
CA VAL A 241 22.67 -6.68 -15.91
C VAL A 241 22.49 -5.32 -15.24
N ALA A 242 23.52 -4.80 -14.56
CA ALA A 242 23.47 -3.48 -13.94
C ALA A 242 23.18 -2.35 -14.95
N GLY A 243 23.75 -2.42 -16.16
CA GLY A 243 23.49 -1.46 -17.23
C GLY A 243 22.03 -1.42 -17.68
N VAL A 244 21.34 -2.57 -17.74
CA VAL A 244 19.90 -2.61 -18.05
C VAL A 244 19.07 -1.92 -16.96
N PHE A 245 19.47 -2.06 -15.69
CA PHE A 245 18.81 -1.37 -14.58
C PHE A 245 19.06 0.14 -14.63
N GLU A 246 20.29 0.55 -14.95
CA GLU A 246 20.67 1.96 -15.10
C GLU A 246 19.93 2.63 -16.26
N GLU A 247 19.76 1.93 -17.38
CA GLU A 247 19.01 2.44 -18.54
C GLU A 247 17.54 2.71 -18.18
N ARG A 248 16.90 1.77 -17.48
CA ARG A 248 15.55 1.96 -16.93
C ARG A 248 15.48 3.18 -16.00
N ASP A 249 16.38 3.26 -15.02
CA ASP A 249 16.35 4.32 -14.00
C ASP A 249 16.63 5.71 -14.63
N SER A 250 17.55 5.77 -15.58
CA SER A 250 17.85 6.98 -16.35
C SER A 250 16.64 7.41 -17.19
N ARG A 251 15.88 6.45 -17.75
CA ARG A 251 14.68 6.75 -18.52
C ARG A 251 13.59 7.38 -17.65
N VAL A 252 13.34 6.84 -16.45
CA VAL A 252 12.36 7.41 -15.51
C VAL A 252 12.69 8.86 -15.19
N LEU A 253 13.95 9.14 -14.85
CA LEU A 253 14.40 10.51 -14.55
C LEU A 253 14.25 11.45 -15.75
N LEU A 254 14.53 10.95 -16.96
CA LEU A 254 14.39 11.74 -18.17
C LEU A 254 12.92 12.04 -18.50
N ASP A 255 12.03 11.06 -18.36
CA ASP A 255 10.58 11.25 -18.59
C ASP A 255 10.02 12.30 -17.61
N GLU A 256 10.36 12.21 -16.32
CA GLU A 256 9.96 13.18 -15.28
C GLU A 256 10.53 14.58 -15.56
N TRP A 257 11.80 14.66 -15.95
CA TRP A 257 12.44 15.92 -16.31
C TRP A 257 11.74 16.58 -17.49
N GLU A 258 11.48 15.81 -18.56
CA GLU A 258 10.81 16.31 -19.75
C GLU A 258 9.37 16.75 -19.46
N ALA A 259 8.62 15.98 -18.67
CA ALA A 259 7.28 16.36 -18.25
C ALA A 259 7.27 17.69 -17.46
N ARG A 260 8.23 17.87 -16.55
CA ARG A 260 8.29 19.05 -15.68
C ARG A 260 8.85 20.30 -16.37
N TYR A 261 9.94 20.17 -17.12
CA TYR A 261 10.71 21.31 -17.64
C TYR A 261 10.60 21.49 -19.16
N GLU A 262 10.23 20.44 -19.89
CA GLU A 262 10.15 20.46 -21.36
C GLU A 262 8.72 20.29 -21.90
N SER A 263 7.68 20.23 -21.05
CA SER A 263 6.28 20.05 -21.47
C SER A 263 5.79 21.10 -22.46
N ASN A 264 6.34 22.32 -22.40
CA ASN A 264 6.03 23.43 -23.31
C ASN A 264 7.10 23.66 -24.40
N SER A 265 8.08 22.77 -24.54
CA SER A 265 9.20 22.94 -25.48
C SER A 265 8.84 22.67 -26.94
N GLY A 266 7.72 21.99 -27.21
CA GLY A 266 7.35 21.52 -28.55
C GLY A 266 8.24 20.40 -29.11
N LYS A 267 9.15 19.84 -28.28
CA LYS A 267 10.01 18.71 -28.64
C LYS A 267 9.16 17.45 -28.80
N ILE A 268 9.31 16.77 -29.94
CA ILE A 268 8.70 15.47 -30.21
C ILE A 268 9.84 14.45 -30.37
N VAL A 269 9.87 13.44 -29.50
CA VAL A 269 10.84 12.33 -29.57
C VAL A 269 10.13 11.11 -30.14
N MET A 270 10.61 10.61 -31.28
CA MET A 270 10.06 9.42 -31.95
C MET A 270 10.93 8.19 -31.69
N GLY A 271 10.32 7.00 -31.66
CA GLY A 271 11.03 5.71 -31.56
C GLY A 271 11.69 5.46 -30.19
N ARG A 272 11.07 5.93 -29.11
CA ARG A 272 11.59 5.77 -27.75
C ARG A 272 10.95 4.54 -27.10
N THR A 273 11.78 3.64 -26.58
CA THR A 273 11.33 2.50 -25.79
C THR A 273 10.63 2.99 -24.51
N PRO A 274 9.38 2.56 -24.23
CA PRO A 274 8.67 2.94 -23.00
C PRO A 274 9.39 2.47 -21.73
N VAL A 275 9.24 3.22 -20.64
CA VAL A 275 9.77 2.83 -19.31
C VAL A 275 9.28 1.45 -18.88
N SER A 276 8.00 1.14 -19.12
CA SER A 276 7.41 -0.17 -18.81
C SER A 276 8.11 -1.31 -19.54
N GLU A 277 8.58 -1.05 -20.76
CA GLU A 277 9.30 -2.03 -21.58
C GLU A 277 10.72 -2.28 -21.04
N LEU A 278 11.45 -1.21 -20.74
CA LEU A 278 12.79 -1.30 -20.12
C LEU A 278 12.73 -1.94 -18.71
N ALA A 279 11.70 -1.59 -17.93
CA ALA A 279 11.51 -2.13 -16.60
C ALA A 279 11.27 -3.64 -16.60
N TYR A 280 10.45 -4.12 -17.53
CA TYR A 280 10.16 -5.54 -17.60
C TYR A 280 11.28 -6.33 -18.32
N ALA A 281 12.11 -5.71 -19.16
CA ALA A 281 13.38 -6.30 -19.60
C ALA A 281 14.36 -6.52 -18.41
N ALA A 282 14.49 -5.53 -17.52
CA ALA A 282 15.30 -5.65 -16.30
C ALA A 282 14.77 -6.76 -15.37
N TYR A 283 13.45 -6.86 -15.23
CA TYR A 283 12.77 -7.94 -14.49
C TYR A 283 13.03 -9.31 -15.11
N LEU A 284 12.86 -9.48 -16.43
CA LEU A 284 13.08 -10.76 -17.09
C LEU A 284 14.51 -11.28 -16.90
N ILE A 285 15.50 -10.40 -17.08
CA ILE A 285 16.91 -10.73 -16.86
C ILE A 285 17.16 -11.12 -15.39
N ALA A 286 16.52 -10.44 -14.44
CA ALA A 286 16.63 -10.76 -13.02
C ALA A 286 15.99 -12.12 -12.67
N GLU A 287 14.78 -12.40 -13.17
CA GLU A 287 14.07 -13.67 -12.94
C GLU A 287 14.82 -14.89 -13.50
N LEU A 288 15.49 -14.71 -14.64
CA LEU A 288 16.31 -15.75 -15.26
C LEU A 288 17.72 -15.83 -14.64
N SER A 289 18.08 -14.90 -13.75
CA SER A 289 19.43 -14.84 -13.15
C SER A 289 19.67 -15.90 -12.07
N GLY A 290 18.59 -16.37 -11.43
CA GLY A 290 18.63 -17.22 -10.24
C GLY A 290 19.05 -16.52 -8.95
N SER A 291 19.19 -15.18 -8.94
CA SER A 291 19.49 -14.42 -7.71
C SER A 291 18.24 -13.77 -7.14
N THR A 292 17.85 -14.18 -5.93
CA THR A 292 16.67 -13.67 -5.22
C THR A 292 16.77 -12.18 -4.94
N SER A 293 17.96 -11.69 -4.61
CA SER A 293 18.21 -10.25 -4.38
C SER A 293 17.93 -9.39 -5.62
N LEU A 294 18.32 -9.84 -6.82
CA LEU A 294 18.05 -9.15 -8.07
C LEU A 294 16.57 -9.26 -8.44
N MET A 295 15.98 -10.45 -8.24
CA MET A 295 14.57 -10.73 -8.51
C MET A 295 13.66 -9.83 -7.67
N SER A 296 13.81 -9.82 -6.35
CA SER A 296 13.01 -8.97 -5.46
C SER A 296 13.14 -7.50 -5.80
N ARG A 297 14.37 -7.00 -6.05
CA ARG A 297 14.58 -5.60 -6.46
C ARG A 297 13.89 -5.28 -7.80
N ALA A 298 13.97 -6.18 -8.78
CA ALA A 298 13.38 -5.94 -10.09
C ALA A 298 11.84 -6.01 -10.04
N ARG A 299 11.27 -6.96 -9.29
CA ARG A 299 9.84 -7.05 -8.98
C ARG A 299 9.34 -5.77 -8.31
N GLU A 300 10.02 -5.31 -7.26
CA GLU A 300 9.65 -4.10 -6.53
C GLU A 300 9.62 -2.87 -7.43
N VAL A 301 10.68 -2.66 -8.23
CA VAL A 301 10.75 -1.50 -9.12
C VAL A 301 9.73 -1.58 -10.24
N LEU A 302 9.55 -2.74 -10.87
CA LEU A 302 8.53 -2.92 -11.90
C LEU A 302 7.12 -2.69 -11.32
N GLY A 303 6.84 -3.21 -10.13
CA GLY A 303 5.55 -3.00 -9.45
C GLY A 303 5.27 -1.53 -9.18
N ARG A 304 6.26 -0.76 -8.70
CA ARG A 304 6.14 0.69 -8.54
C ARG A 304 5.89 1.41 -9.87
N LEU A 305 6.63 1.04 -10.92
CA LEU A 305 6.48 1.67 -12.23
C LEU A 305 5.11 1.38 -12.84
N ARG A 306 4.56 0.18 -12.66
CA ARG A 306 3.19 -0.14 -13.08
C ARG A 306 2.16 0.74 -12.39
N LEU A 307 2.30 0.97 -11.09
CA LEU A 307 1.42 1.85 -10.32
C LEU A 307 1.57 3.33 -10.70
N LEU A 308 2.79 3.79 -11.02
CA LEU A 308 3.04 5.18 -11.40
C LEU A 308 2.62 5.49 -12.85
N THR A 309 2.84 4.56 -13.78
CA THR A 309 2.63 4.77 -15.22
C THR A 309 1.30 4.25 -15.74
N GLY A 310 0.71 3.24 -15.10
CA GLY A 310 -0.54 2.62 -15.53
C GLY A 310 -1.80 3.44 -15.21
N GLY A 311 -1.68 4.49 -14.39
CA GLY A 311 -2.82 5.26 -13.90
C GLY A 311 -3.84 4.36 -13.18
N ASN A 312 -5.14 4.62 -13.39
CA ASN A 312 -6.22 3.85 -12.78
C ASN A 312 -6.59 2.57 -13.57
N ALA A 313 -5.68 2.05 -14.40
CA ALA A 313 -5.91 0.81 -15.13
C ALA A 313 -5.90 -0.39 -14.17
N ILE A 314 -6.96 -1.20 -14.21
CA ILE A 314 -7.15 -2.36 -13.31
C ILE A 314 -6.01 -3.38 -13.46
N PHE A 315 -5.59 -3.64 -14.70
CA PHE A 315 -4.52 -4.61 -14.97
C PHE A 315 -3.18 -4.16 -14.38
N ASP A 316 -2.69 -2.97 -14.73
CA ASP A 316 -1.41 -2.47 -14.22
C ASP A 316 -1.41 -2.30 -12.71
N THR A 317 -2.54 -1.87 -12.13
CA THR A 317 -2.68 -1.77 -10.67
C THR A 317 -2.55 -3.14 -10.01
N ARG A 318 -3.28 -4.14 -10.50
CA ARG A 318 -3.22 -5.51 -9.95
C ARG A 318 -1.82 -6.10 -10.10
N GLU A 319 -1.22 -5.96 -11.27
CA GLU A 319 0.16 -6.42 -11.51
C GLU A 319 1.16 -5.71 -10.60
N GLY A 320 0.95 -4.41 -10.34
CA GLY A 320 1.72 -3.64 -9.36
C GLY A 320 1.63 -4.22 -7.95
N ILE A 321 0.42 -4.54 -7.48
CA ILE A 321 0.20 -5.18 -6.17
C ILE A 321 0.87 -6.57 -6.14
N ARG A 322 0.62 -7.40 -7.16
CA ARG A 322 1.19 -8.76 -7.29
C ARG A 322 2.71 -8.74 -7.22
N LEU A 323 3.36 -7.86 -7.98
CA LEU A 323 4.81 -7.73 -8.02
C LEU A 323 5.40 -7.24 -6.69
N LEU A 324 4.77 -6.26 -6.04
CA LEU A 324 5.20 -5.79 -4.72
C LEU A 324 5.06 -6.86 -3.64
N ARG A 325 3.99 -7.66 -3.71
CA ARG A 325 3.75 -8.82 -2.83
C ARG A 325 4.80 -9.91 -3.08
N GLN A 326 5.02 -10.28 -4.33
CA GLN A 326 6.03 -11.27 -4.73
C GLN A 326 7.49 -10.81 -4.49
N ALA A 327 7.72 -9.51 -4.35
CA ALA A 327 8.99 -8.95 -3.90
C ALA A 327 9.18 -9.00 -2.37
N ASP A 328 8.14 -9.34 -1.61
CA ASP A 328 8.07 -9.25 -0.14
C ASP A 328 8.30 -7.82 0.39
N SER A 329 7.88 -6.82 -0.39
CA SER A 329 8.17 -5.41 -0.16
C SER A 329 7.07 -4.72 0.67
N THR A 330 7.02 -5.00 1.97
CA THR A 330 5.94 -4.58 2.89
C THR A 330 5.64 -3.09 2.91
N GLY A 331 6.65 -2.22 3.08
CA GLY A 331 6.46 -0.76 3.17
C GLY A 331 5.88 -0.13 1.90
N PRO A 332 6.49 -0.36 0.72
CA PRO A 332 5.95 0.08 -0.56
C PRO A 332 4.57 -0.50 -0.87
N LEU A 333 4.34 -1.79 -0.58
CA LEU A 333 3.04 -2.43 -0.75
C LEU A 333 1.97 -1.75 0.12
N GLN A 334 2.24 -1.54 1.40
CA GLN A 334 1.30 -0.89 2.32
C GLN A 334 0.95 0.54 1.86
N THR A 335 1.93 1.27 1.33
CA THR A 335 1.73 2.62 0.78
C THR A 335 0.82 2.57 -0.45
N ALA A 336 1.10 1.65 -1.38
CA ALA A 336 0.29 1.43 -2.58
C ALA A 336 -1.15 1.00 -2.24
N LEU A 337 -1.32 0.00 -1.37
CA LEU A 337 -2.63 -0.50 -0.95
C LEU A 337 -3.47 0.59 -0.26
N ARG A 338 -2.85 1.47 0.53
CA ARG A 338 -3.55 2.61 1.14
C ARG A 338 -4.08 3.57 0.09
N PHE A 339 -3.25 3.89 -0.90
CA PHE A 339 -3.64 4.75 -2.02
C PHE A 339 -4.76 4.10 -2.86
N ILE A 340 -4.60 2.84 -3.26
CA ILE A 340 -5.57 2.09 -4.07
C ILE A 340 -6.90 1.92 -3.32
N ARG A 341 -6.88 1.64 -2.01
CA ARG A 341 -8.12 1.58 -1.22
C ARG A 341 -8.81 2.93 -1.15
N ALA A 342 -8.05 4.03 -1.05
CA ALA A 342 -8.59 5.37 -0.96
C ALA A 342 -9.21 5.86 -2.28
N GLU A 343 -8.54 5.62 -3.41
CA GLU A 343 -8.85 6.21 -4.72
C GLU A 343 -9.37 5.22 -5.78
N GLY A 344 -9.10 3.93 -5.61
CA GLY A 344 -9.28 2.89 -6.61
C GLY A 344 -8.02 2.65 -7.48
N PRO A 345 -8.08 1.72 -8.44
CA PRO A 345 -9.24 0.89 -8.75
C PRO A 345 -9.48 -0.24 -7.73
N SER A 346 -10.66 -0.29 -7.11
CA SER A 346 -10.96 -1.27 -6.04
C SER A 346 -11.00 -2.72 -6.56
N ASP A 347 -11.41 -2.91 -7.82
CA ASP A 347 -11.47 -4.22 -8.47
C ASP A 347 -10.08 -4.87 -8.59
N ALA A 348 -9.01 -4.09 -8.78
CA ALA A 348 -7.65 -4.61 -8.80
C ALA A 348 -7.26 -5.20 -7.44
N LEU A 349 -7.61 -4.51 -6.35
CA LEU A 349 -7.38 -4.96 -4.98
C LEU A 349 -8.21 -6.20 -4.65
N TYR A 350 -9.49 -6.22 -5.02
CA TYR A 350 -10.37 -7.37 -4.83
C TYR A 350 -9.86 -8.63 -5.55
N ARG A 351 -9.49 -8.52 -6.84
CA ARG A 351 -8.96 -9.64 -7.62
C ARG A 351 -7.66 -10.20 -7.07
N GLU A 352 -6.79 -9.34 -6.56
CA GLU A 352 -5.54 -9.80 -5.92
C GLU A 352 -5.82 -10.48 -4.58
N ALA A 353 -6.73 -9.95 -3.77
CA ALA A 353 -7.16 -10.61 -2.53
C ALA A 353 -7.75 -12.01 -2.80
N ARG A 354 -8.55 -12.16 -3.86
CA ARG A 354 -9.04 -13.48 -4.30
C ARG A 354 -7.94 -14.41 -4.75
N THR A 355 -6.93 -13.89 -5.45
CA THR A 355 -5.75 -14.67 -5.84
C THR A 355 -5.06 -15.24 -4.60
N VAL A 356 -4.95 -14.45 -3.52
CA VAL A 356 -4.43 -14.92 -2.21
C VAL A 356 -5.34 -15.99 -1.58
N LEU A 357 -6.66 -15.77 -1.56
CA LEU A 357 -7.63 -16.69 -0.92
C LEU A 357 -7.81 -18.02 -1.65
N ASP A 358 -7.66 -18.02 -2.98
CA ASP A 358 -7.89 -19.19 -3.82
C ASP A 358 -6.63 -20.07 -3.96
N ARG A 359 -5.50 -19.68 -3.34
CA ARG A 359 -4.30 -20.55 -3.27
C ARG A 359 -4.61 -21.83 -2.52
N SER A 360 -3.99 -22.93 -2.95
CA SER A 360 -4.24 -24.24 -2.36
C SER A 360 -3.88 -24.27 -0.86
N PRO A 361 -4.83 -24.57 0.04
CA PRO A 361 -4.61 -24.55 1.48
C PRO A 361 -3.72 -25.70 1.99
N SER A 362 -3.31 -26.64 1.13
CA SER A 362 -2.34 -27.69 1.46
C SER A 362 -0.91 -27.18 1.60
N VAL A 363 -0.70 -25.86 1.50
CA VAL A 363 0.60 -25.21 1.53
C VAL A 363 0.66 -24.25 2.71
N ASP A 364 1.53 -24.55 3.67
CA ASP A 364 1.77 -23.78 4.91
C ASP A 364 2.48 -22.44 4.62
N ARG A 365 1.88 -21.52 3.83
CA ARG A 365 2.59 -20.32 3.34
C ARG A 365 1.70 -19.11 3.23
N VAL A 366 1.70 -18.37 4.32
CA VAL A 366 1.07 -17.06 4.43
C VAL A 366 2.17 -16.08 4.74
N THR A 367 2.27 -15.01 3.96
CA THR A 367 3.26 -13.96 4.20
C THR A 367 2.60 -12.73 4.84
N GLU A 368 3.42 -11.87 5.44
CA GLU A 368 2.95 -10.55 5.89
C GLU A 368 2.36 -9.74 4.72
N THR A 369 2.92 -9.85 3.53
CA THR A 369 2.39 -9.18 2.33
C THR A 369 1.04 -9.72 1.86
N ASP A 370 0.77 -11.02 2.02
CA ASP A 370 -0.56 -11.59 1.75
C ASP A 370 -1.60 -11.02 2.73
N LEU A 371 -1.24 -10.97 4.02
CA LEU A 371 -2.12 -10.42 5.05
C LEU A 371 -2.36 -8.92 4.90
N LEU A 372 -1.38 -8.17 4.36
CA LEU A 372 -1.57 -6.77 3.98
C LEU A 372 -2.62 -6.63 2.87
N VAL A 373 -2.57 -7.46 1.83
CA VAL A 373 -3.57 -7.41 0.75
C VAL A 373 -4.97 -7.69 1.31
N LEU A 374 -5.12 -8.72 2.15
CA LEU A 374 -6.41 -9.06 2.78
C LEU A 374 -6.92 -7.97 3.73
N ASP A 375 -6.03 -7.38 4.53
CA ASP A 375 -6.36 -6.27 5.45
C ASP A 375 -6.96 -5.09 4.69
N PHE A 376 -6.33 -4.66 3.59
CA PHE A 376 -6.83 -3.53 2.80
C PHE A 376 -8.05 -3.88 1.94
N ALA A 377 -8.20 -5.15 1.53
CA ALA A 377 -9.34 -5.62 0.75
C ALA A 377 -10.57 -5.99 1.60
N SER A 378 -10.49 -5.96 2.93
CA SER A 378 -11.51 -6.55 3.80
C SER A 378 -12.92 -5.96 3.66
N ASP A 379 -13.05 -4.73 3.18
CA ASP A 379 -14.35 -4.11 2.91
C ASP A 379 -14.96 -4.55 1.57
N LEU A 380 -14.18 -5.20 0.71
CA LEU A 380 -14.57 -5.68 -0.63
C LEU A 380 -14.92 -7.18 -0.65
N LEU A 381 -14.56 -7.92 0.40
CA LEU A 381 -14.75 -9.36 0.49
C LEU A 381 -16.13 -9.73 1.02
N ASP A 382 -16.69 -10.82 0.50
CA ASP A 382 -17.93 -11.40 1.01
C ASP A 382 -17.71 -12.17 2.35
N PRO A 383 -18.78 -12.55 3.08
CA PRO A 383 -18.64 -13.25 4.37
C PRO A 383 -17.83 -14.55 4.31
N ASP A 384 -17.94 -15.33 3.23
CA ASP A 384 -17.23 -16.59 3.08
C ASP A 384 -15.74 -16.34 2.79
N GLU A 385 -15.43 -15.34 1.96
CA GLU A 385 -14.09 -14.85 1.70
C GLU A 385 -13.41 -14.29 2.96
N LEU A 386 -14.14 -13.52 3.78
CA LEU A 386 -13.64 -13.02 5.08
C LEU A 386 -13.28 -14.16 6.03
N HIS A 387 -14.16 -15.17 6.14
CA HIS A 387 -13.90 -16.32 6.99
C HIS A 387 -12.67 -17.12 6.52
N ARG A 388 -12.52 -17.34 5.20
CA ARG A 388 -11.30 -17.93 4.62
C ARG A 388 -10.06 -17.08 4.93
N GLY A 389 -10.19 -15.75 4.86
CA GLY A 389 -9.11 -14.82 5.22
C GLY A 389 -8.70 -14.91 6.69
N ILE A 390 -9.65 -15.10 7.61
CA ILE A 390 -9.38 -15.34 9.03
C ILE A 390 -8.56 -16.61 9.22
N GLN A 391 -9.00 -17.72 8.62
CA GLN A 391 -8.27 -18.99 8.66
C GLN A 391 -6.85 -18.86 8.10
N LEU A 392 -6.67 -18.06 7.05
CA LEU A 392 -5.36 -17.77 6.47
C LEU A 392 -4.49 -16.93 7.44
N ALA A 393 -5.05 -15.88 8.04
CA ALA A 393 -4.32 -15.01 8.97
C ALA A 393 -3.78 -15.77 10.18
N GLU A 394 -4.56 -16.71 10.73
CA GLU A 394 -4.16 -17.52 11.88
C GLU A 394 -2.94 -18.41 11.59
N ARG A 395 -2.82 -18.91 10.36
CA ARG A 395 -1.70 -19.74 9.93
C ARG A 395 -0.36 -19.01 9.88
N LEU A 396 -0.33 -17.67 9.79
CA LEU A 396 0.94 -16.92 9.74
C LEU A 396 1.85 -17.28 10.94
N THR A 397 1.26 -17.33 12.14
CA THR A 397 2.00 -17.65 13.37
C THR A 397 2.47 -19.11 13.40
N GLU A 398 1.70 -20.03 12.83
CA GLU A 398 2.07 -21.45 12.69
C GLU A 398 3.25 -21.62 11.72
N VAL A 399 3.25 -20.87 10.62
CA VAL A 399 4.33 -20.88 9.60
C VAL A 399 5.62 -20.30 10.16
N GLU A 400 5.56 -19.20 10.90
CA GLU A 400 6.76 -18.65 11.55
C GLU A 400 7.33 -19.61 12.59
N GLN A 401 6.47 -20.32 13.32
CA GLN A 401 6.88 -21.32 14.31
C GLN A 401 7.74 -22.45 13.72
N LEU A 402 7.61 -22.76 12.43
CA LEU A 402 8.45 -23.74 11.73
C LEU A 402 9.92 -23.28 11.62
N ASN A 403 10.18 -21.97 11.66
CA ASN A 403 11.53 -21.39 11.52
C ASN A 403 12.14 -20.92 12.86
N GLY A 404 11.40 -21.06 13.97
CA GLY A 404 11.77 -20.59 15.31
C GLY A 404 10.54 -20.04 16.05
N PRO A 405 10.63 -19.52 17.29
CA PRO A 405 9.49 -18.86 17.92
C PRO A 405 8.97 -17.73 17.03
N ALA A 406 7.65 -17.68 16.80
CA ALA A 406 7.05 -16.60 16.02
C ALA A 406 7.41 -15.24 16.63
N GLY A 407 7.83 -14.31 15.77
CA GLY A 407 8.21 -12.98 16.21
C GLY A 407 6.99 -12.23 16.77
N TRP A 408 7.24 -11.26 17.64
CA TRP A 408 6.20 -10.31 18.06
C TRP A 408 5.53 -9.63 16.85
N SER A 409 6.31 -9.33 15.80
CA SER A 409 5.83 -8.67 14.57
C SER A 409 4.77 -9.48 13.82
N ALA A 410 4.89 -10.80 13.76
CA ALA A 410 3.89 -11.63 13.07
C ALA A 410 2.61 -11.79 13.87
N ASN A 411 2.71 -11.89 15.20
CA ASN A 411 1.54 -11.85 16.07
C ASN A 411 0.78 -10.52 15.91
N ASP A 412 1.49 -9.40 15.97
CA ASP A 412 0.92 -8.08 15.76
C ASP A 412 0.31 -7.91 14.36
N ARG A 413 0.96 -8.41 13.30
CA ARG A 413 0.40 -8.44 11.94
C ARG A 413 -0.88 -9.27 11.84
N MET A 414 -0.87 -10.49 12.37
CA MET A 414 -2.03 -11.37 12.40
C MET A 414 -3.21 -10.66 13.06
N TRP A 415 -3.03 -10.11 14.27
CA TRP A 415 -4.10 -9.44 14.99
C TRP A 415 -4.62 -8.19 14.27
N ARG A 416 -3.76 -7.40 13.62
CA ARG A 416 -4.20 -6.27 12.78
C ARG A 416 -5.04 -6.72 11.60
N THR A 417 -4.67 -7.80 10.93
CA THR A 417 -5.45 -8.33 9.81
C THR A 417 -6.78 -8.92 10.30
N LEU A 418 -6.79 -9.63 11.44
CA LEU A 418 -8.02 -10.13 12.06
C LEU A 418 -8.99 -8.99 12.39
N ARG A 419 -8.51 -7.86 12.93
CA ARG A 419 -9.35 -6.67 13.19
C ARG A 419 -10.14 -6.24 11.95
N SER A 420 -9.51 -6.27 10.79
CA SER A 420 -10.13 -5.82 9.54
C SER A 420 -11.05 -6.88 8.92
N LEU A 421 -10.79 -8.17 9.16
CA LEU A 421 -11.55 -9.29 8.60
C LEU A 421 -12.75 -9.71 9.45
N VAL A 422 -12.71 -9.53 10.77
CA VAL A 422 -13.79 -9.97 11.69
C VAL A 422 -15.15 -9.35 11.35
N PRO A 423 -15.29 -8.03 11.13
CA PRO A 423 -16.62 -7.41 11.03
C PRO A 423 -17.44 -8.01 9.87
N GLY A 424 -18.56 -8.68 10.16
CA GLY A 424 -19.42 -9.25 9.11
C GLY A 424 -18.94 -10.59 8.53
N SER A 425 -17.90 -11.19 9.12
CA SER A 425 -17.48 -12.58 8.83
C SER A 425 -18.34 -13.62 9.55
N GLY A 426 -19.07 -13.23 10.61
CA GLY A 426 -19.75 -14.16 11.51
C GLY A 426 -18.85 -14.85 12.54
N ALA A 427 -17.55 -14.52 12.58
CA ALA A 427 -16.55 -15.09 13.49
C ALA A 427 -16.34 -14.25 14.78
N GLU A 428 -17.24 -13.32 15.10
CA GLU A 428 -17.11 -12.38 16.23
C GLU A 428 -16.89 -13.12 17.57
N SER A 429 -17.65 -14.20 17.80
CA SER A 429 -17.53 -15.01 19.01
C SER A 429 -16.20 -15.77 19.08
N GLU A 430 -15.78 -16.37 17.97
CA GLU A 430 -14.54 -17.15 17.87
C GLU A 430 -13.31 -16.29 18.17
N ILE A 431 -13.24 -15.11 17.56
CA ILE A 431 -12.12 -14.18 17.73
C ILE A 431 -12.14 -13.52 19.11
N ALA A 432 -13.31 -13.19 19.66
CA ALA A 432 -13.43 -12.68 21.03
C ALA A 432 -12.95 -13.71 22.08
N GLU A 433 -13.24 -15.00 21.89
CA GLU A 433 -12.75 -16.07 22.76
C GLU A 433 -11.24 -16.29 22.60
N LYS A 434 -10.71 -16.23 21.38
CA LYS A 434 -9.26 -16.30 21.14
C LYS A 434 -8.52 -15.14 21.81
N ALA A 435 -9.00 -13.92 21.65
CA ALA A 435 -8.44 -12.74 22.30
C ALA A 435 -8.48 -12.86 23.83
N PHE A 436 -9.55 -13.42 24.39
CA PHE A 436 -9.67 -13.66 25.83
C PHE A 436 -8.58 -14.60 26.35
N ARG A 437 -8.32 -15.72 25.65
CA ARG A 437 -7.27 -16.67 26.03
C ARG A 437 -5.90 -15.99 26.09
N VAL A 438 -5.57 -15.20 25.06
CA VAL A 438 -4.31 -14.46 25.01
C VAL A 438 -4.22 -13.45 26.16
N ALA A 439 -5.29 -12.69 26.43
CA ALA A 439 -5.31 -11.72 27.52
C ALA A 439 -5.08 -12.34 28.91
N VAL A 440 -5.55 -13.56 29.15
CA VAL A 440 -5.37 -14.28 30.44
C VAL A 440 -3.97 -14.89 30.57
N GLU A 441 -3.35 -15.32 29.47
CA GLU A 441 -2.00 -15.91 29.47
C GLU A 441 -0.89 -14.87 29.75
N GLY A 442 -1.22 -13.58 29.65
CA GLY A 442 -0.29 -12.47 29.82
C GLY A 442 0.40 -12.14 28.49
N VAL A 443 0.41 -10.86 28.13
CA VAL A 443 0.85 -10.41 26.80
C VAL A 443 1.80 -9.23 26.91
N ASP A 444 2.78 -9.17 26.01
CA ASP A 444 3.64 -7.99 25.87
C ASP A 444 2.81 -6.74 25.55
N GLU A 445 3.21 -5.60 26.13
CA GLU A 445 2.52 -4.30 26.02
C GLU A 445 2.08 -3.91 24.59
N PRO A 446 2.89 -4.13 23.53
CA PRO A 446 2.46 -3.74 22.19
C PRO A 446 1.35 -4.63 21.62
N ILE A 447 1.24 -5.90 22.04
CA ILE A 447 0.11 -6.77 21.64
C ILE A 447 -1.16 -6.36 22.38
N VAL A 448 -1.06 -5.88 23.62
CA VAL A 448 -2.21 -5.40 24.41
C VAL A 448 -2.96 -4.29 23.67
N SER A 449 -2.25 -3.30 23.12
CA SER A 449 -2.86 -2.22 22.33
C SER A 449 -3.52 -2.75 21.04
N THR A 450 -2.86 -3.68 20.34
CA THR A 450 -3.43 -4.30 19.13
C THR A 450 -4.67 -5.14 19.44
N LEU A 451 -4.68 -5.89 20.55
CA LEU A 451 -5.85 -6.62 21.04
C LEU A 451 -7.00 -5.69 21.38
N GLY A 452 -6.74 -4.56 22.06
CA GLY A 452 -7.74 -3.52 22.30
C GLY A 452 -8.40 -3.08 21.00
N ARG A 453 -7.60 -2.74 19.99
CA ARG A 453 -8.12 -2.35 18.65
C ARG A 453 -8.90 -3.45 17.93
N VAL A 454 -8.56 -4.72 18.14
CA VAL A 454 -9.35 -5.86 17.63
C VAL A 454 -10.72 -5.86 18.29
N LEU A 455 -10.77 -5.82 19.63
CA LEU A 455 -12.03 -5.78 20.40
C LEU A 455 -12.88 -4.55 20.07
N GLU A 456 -12.26 -3.43 19.69
CA GLU A 456 -12.96 -2.25 19.21
C GLU A 456 -13.76 -2.50 17.93
N GLY A 457 -13.24 -3.37 17.05
CA GLY A 457 -13.84 -3.71 15.77
C GLY A 457 -14.90 -4.81 15.84
N ILE A 458 -14.98 -5.54 16.96
CA ILE A 458 -15.99 -6.61 17.15
C ILE A 458 -17.37 -6.00 17.39
N ASP A 459 -18.38 -6.51 16.68
CA ASP A 459 -19.77 -6.26 17.02
C ASP A 459 -20.18 -7.16 18.21
N TRP A 460 -20.12 -6.58 19.41
CA TRP A 460 -20.45 -7.28 20.65
C TRP A 460 -21.92 -7.70 20.74
N ALA A 461 -22.81 -7.19 19.89
CA ALA A 461 -24.18 -7.68 19.79
C ALA A 461 -24.24 -9.12 19.22
N LEU A 462 -23.26 -9.48 18.37
CA LEU A 462 -23.13 -10.80 17.73
C LEU A 462 -22.30 -11.80 18.54
N VAL A 463 -21.62 -11.35 19.59
CA VAL A 463 -20.84 -12.21 20.49
C VAL A 463 -21.74 -12.99 21.43
N ALA A 464 -21.52 -14.31 21.53
CA ALA A 464 -22.28 -15.19 22.40
C ALA A 464 -22.19 -14.77 23.87
N GLU A 465 -23.33 -14.80 24.58
CA GLU A 465 -23.43 -14.36 25.98
C GLU A 465 -22.41 -15.00 26.95
N PRO A 466 -22.06 -16.30 26.84
CA PRO A 466 -21.05 -16.89 27.71
C PRO A 466 -19.68 -16.20 27.59
N ILE A 467 -19.30 -15.79 26.38
CA ILE A 467 -18.01 -15.13 26.12
C ILE A 467 -18.04 -13.69 26.64
N ARG A 468 -19.16 -12.98 26.45
CA ARG A 468 -19.37 -11.63 27.03
C ARG A 468 -19.20 -11.66 28.55
N ASN A 469 -19.80 -12.65 29.23
CA ASN A 469 -19.68 -12.78 30.68
C ASN A 469 -18.24 -13.02 31.15
N ARG A 470 -17.46 -13.84 30.44
CA ARG A 470 -16.03 -14.05 30.77
C ARG A 470 -15.23 -12.74 30.71
N TRP A 471 -15.48 -11.91 29.71
CA TRP A 471 -14.84 -10.59 29.62
C TRP A 471 -15.30 -9.63 30.73
N ARG A 472 -16.57 -9.68 31.14
CA ARG A 472 -17.07 -8.92 32.31
C ARG A 472 -16.38 -9.36 33.60
N ASP A 473 -16.29 -10.67 33.82
CA ASP A 473 -15.64 -11.24 35.00
C ASP A 473 -14.16 -10.86 35.05
N TRP A 474 -13.45 -10.98 33.92
CA TRP A 474 -12.06 -10.53 33.79
C TRP A 474 -11.89 -9.04 34.10
N TYR A 475 -12.81 -8.17 33.63
CA TYR A 475 -12.76 -6.73 33.95
C TYR A 475 -12.94 -6.45 35.45
N LEU A 476 -13.75 -7.26 36.15
CA LEU A 476 -14.01 -7.12 37.59
C LEU A 476 -12.85 -7.67 38.44
N GLU A 477 -12.18 -8.71 37.97
CA GLU A 477 -11.10 -9.40 38.70
C GLU A 477 -9.70 -8.82 38.43
N SER A 478 -9.51 -8.16 37.29
CA SER A 478 -8.24 -7.52 36.94
C SER A 478 -8.01 -6.27 37.80
N ASP A 479 -6.79 -6.09 38.32
CA ASP A 479 -6.36 -4.86 39.02
C ASP A 479 -5.56 -3.92 38.09
N ASP A 480 -5.34 -4.31 36.83
CA ASP A 480 -4.52 -3.56 35.87
C ASP A 480 -5.30 -2.40 35.22
N ASP A 481 -4.65 -1.25 35.04
CA ASP A 481 -5.22 -0.04 34.41
C ASP A 481 -4.76 0.08 32.95
N THR A 482 -4.93 -0.99 32.18
CA THR A 482 -4.44 -1.10 30.79
C THR A 482 -5.44 -0.58 29.76
N GLU A 483 -4.95 -0.16 28.58
CA GLU A 483 -5.79 0.26 27.43
C GLU A 483 -6.87 -0.78 27.08
N LEU A 484 -6.51 -2.06 27.13
CA LEU A 484 -7.41 -3.20 26.90
C LEU A 484 -8.59 -3.23 27.88
N ARG A 485 -8.35 -2.91 29.16
CA ARG A 485 -9.42 -2.88 30.17
C ARG A 485 -10.43 -1.77 29.90
N GLU A 486 -9.96 -0.60 29.49
CA GLU A 486 -10.83 0.51 29.10
C GLU A 486 -11.65 0.17 27.85
N THR A 487 -11.05 -0.47 26.83
CA THR A 487 -11.79 -0.96 25.66
C THR A 487 -12.91 -1.92 26.04
N VAL A 488 -12.64 -2.90 26.91
CA VAL A 488 -13.65 -3.87 27.37
C VAL A 488 -14.77 -3.17 28.13
N ARG A 489 -14.43 -2.21 29.01
CA ARG A 489 -15.42 -1.40 29.74
C ARG A 489 -16.36 -0.68 28.80
N GLU A 490 -15.80 0.01 27.80
CA GLU A 490 -16.58 0.81 26.83
C GLU A 490 -17.47 -0.09 25.98
N LYS A 491 -16.94 -1.18 25.43
CA LYS A 491 -17.68 -2.06 24.52
C LYS A 491 -18.75 -2.91 25.20
N LEU A 492 -18.60 -3.20 26.49
CA LEU A 492 -19.59 -3.93 27.28
C LEU A 492 -20.48 -3.01 28.13
N GLU A 493 -20.40 -1.69 27.92
CA GLU A 493 -21.19 -0.66 28.60
C GLU A 493 -21.14 -0.77 30.14
N LEU A 494 -19.97 -1.11 30.69
CA LEU A 494 -19.80 -1.32 32.12
C LEU A 494 -19.72 0.02 32.86
N LYS A 495 -20.44 0.14 33.98
CA LYS A 495 -20.47 1.36 34.79
C LYS A 495 -19.07 1.70 35.30
N ARG A 496 -18.67 2.95 35.10
CA ARG A 496 -17.42 3.50 35.64
C ARG A 496 -17.57 3.71 37.15
N THR A 497 -16.59 3.28 37.91
CA THR A 497 -16.55 3.40 39.38
C THR A 497 -15.65 4.53 39.90
N GLY A 498 -15.21 5.48 39.04
CA GLY A 498 -14.18 6.47 39.39
C GLY A 498 -14.54 7.95 39.22
N GLU A 499 -13.84 8.81 39.99
CA GLU A 499 -13.85 10.28 40.01
C GLU A 499 -13.29 10.91 38.70
N LEU A 500 -13.62 12.18 38.42
CA LEU A 500 -13.05 12.95 37.31
C LEU A 500 -11.60 13.31 37.62
N ARG A 501 -10.63 12.76 36.87
CA ARG A 501 -9.20 12.96 37.15
C ARG A 501 -8.46 13.82 36.12
N ASP A 502 -8.95 13.87 34.89
CA ASP A 502 -8.23 14.44 33.76
C ASP A 502 -9.16 15.02 32.69
N LEU A 503 -8.56 15.66 31.68
CA LEU A 503 -9.27 16.23 30.53
C LEU A 503 -10.05 15.18 29.74
N LEU A 504 -9.58 13.93 29.68
CA LEU A 504 -10.27 12.86 28.95
C LEU A 504 -11.59 12.50 29.65
N GLY A 505 -11.59 12.47 30.99
CA GLY A 505 -12.79 12.36 31.81
C GLY A 505 -13.78 13.49 31.56
N VAL A 506 -13.30 14.73 31.46
CA VAL A 506 -14.16 15.89 31.13
C VAL A 506 -14.74 15.78 29.71
N ALA A 507 -13.92 15.42 28.71
CA ALA A 507 -14.38 15.25 27.34
C ALA A 507 -15.51 14.22 27.24
N ARG A 508 -15.40 13.08 27.94
CA ARG A 508 -16.45 12.05 28.01
C ARG A 508 -17.75 12.58 28.64
N VAL A 509 -17.67 13.40 29.70
CA VAL A 509 -18.86 14.04 30.29
C VAL A 509 -19.50 15.05 29.33
N LEU A 510 -18.70 15.75 28.52
CA LEU A 510 -19.20 16.67 27.50
C LEU A 510 -19.86 15.96 26.32
N ASP A 511 -19.48 14.73 26.03
CA ASP A 511 -20.02 13.89 24.94
C ASP A 511 -21.30 13.13 25.36
N ASP A 512 -21.49 12.89 26.66
CA ASP A 512 -22.71 12.29 27.20
C ASP A 512 -23.86 13.30 27.16
N HIS A 513 -24.69 13.19 26.12
CA HIS A 513 -25.89 14.00 25.92
C HIS A 513 -27.12 13.45 26.66
N ASP A 514 -27.08 12.19 27.09
CA ASP A 514 -28.19 11.51 27.74
C ASP A 514 -28.23 11.77 29.25
N HIS A 515 -27.07 12.08 29.85
CA HIS A 515 -26.94 12.38 31.27
C HIS A 515 -26.46 13.79 31.51
N GLU A 516 -27.27 14.54 32.25
CA GLU A 516 -26.92 15.89 32.66
C GLU A 516 -26.02 15.83 33.91
N PRO A 517 -24.78 16.33 33.87
CA PRO A 517 -23.85 16.19 34.99
C PRO A 517 -24.33 16.97 36.21
N SER A 518 -24.06 16.43 37.40
CA SER A 518 -24.37 17.11 38.67
C SER A 518 -23.56 18.40 38.81
N ILE A 519 -24.05 19.35 39.63
CA ILE A 519 -23.35 20.63 39.88
C ILE A 519 -21.92 20.39 40.37
N ALA A 520 -21.72 19.43 41.29
CA ALA A 520 -20.40 19.09 41.80
C ALA A 520 -19.45 18.58 40.70
N GLN A 521 -19.95 17.71 39.80
CA GLN A 521 -19.15 17.22 38.66
C GLN A 521 -18.85 18.32 37.65
N ARG A 522 -19.76 19.29 37.46
CA ARG A 522 -19.50 20.45 36.60
C ARG A 522 -18.43 21.36 37.18
N ASP A 523 -18.51 21.66 38.48
CA ASP A 523 -17.53 22.49 39.18
C ASP A 523 -16.14 21.84 39.16
N GLU A 524 -16.09 20.52 39.36
CA GLU A 524 -14.86 19.71 39.25
C GLU A 524 -14.31 19.73 37.82
N ALA A 525 -15.15 19.48 36.81
CA ALA A 525 -14.76 19.56 35.40
C ALA A 525 -14.27 20.95 35.00
N GLN A 526 -14.94 22.02 35.45
CA GLN A 526 -14.50 23.40 35.25
C GLN A 526 -13.12 23.63 35.87
N GLY A 527 -12.89 23.15 37.09
CA GLY A 527 -11.59 23.22 37.76
C GLY A 527 -10.48 22.54 36.94
N ILE A 528 -10.74 21.34 36.42
CA ILE A 528 -9.79 20.57 35.59
C ILE A 528 -9.46 21.31 34.29
N VAL A 529 -10.47 21.80 33.57
CA VAL A 529 -10.29 22.52 32.30
C VAL A 529 -9.47 23.79 32.49
N ARG A 530 -9.82 24.61 33.49
CA ARG A 530 -9.10 25.86 33.78
C ARG A 530 -7.66 25.60 34.20
N ALA A 531 -7.43 24.59 35.03
CA ALA A 531 -6.08 24.19 35.43
C ALA A 531 -5.24 23.74 34.23
N ALA A 532 -5.83 23.00 33.28
CA ALA A 532 -5.14 22.56 32.08
C ALA A 532 -4.75 23.72 31.16
N LEU A 533 -5.66 24.67 30.89
CA LEU A 533 -5.36 25.87 30.09
C LEU A 533 -4.25 26.72 30.73
N ALA A 534 -4.28 26.86 32.06
CA ALA A 534 -3.25 27.58 32.80
C ALA A 534 -1.88 26.88 32.72
N ALA A 535 -1.86 25.55 32.88
CA ALA A 535 -0.65 24.75 32.76
C ALA A 535 -0.04 24.85 31.35
N GLU A 536 -0.88 24.79 30.31
CA GLU A 536 -0.44 24.91 28.92
C GLU A 536 0.19 26.28 28.63
N LYS A 537 -0.41 27.35 29.14
CA LYS A 537 0.15 28.71 29.07
C LYS A 537 1.50 28.82 29.79
N GLU A 538 1.63 28.25 30.99
CA GLU A 538 2.88 28.24 31.75
C GLU A 538 3.98 27.42 31.05
N GLN A 539 3.62 26.26 30.50
CA GLN A 539 4.53 25.42 29.72
C GLN A 539 4.99 26.15 28.46
N ALA A 540 4.06 26.72 27.68
CA ALA A 540 4.39 27.49 26.47
C ALA A 540 5.29 28.69 26.78
N ALA A 541 5.05 29.40 27.90
CA ALA A 541 5.91 30.49 28.35
C ALA A 541 7.35 30.02 28.68
N ARG A 542 7.53 28.75 29.08
CA ARG A 542 8.85 28.12 29.31
C ARG A 542 9.43 27.48 28.04
N GLY A 543 8.75 27.56 26.90
CA GLY A 543 9.13 26.85 25.68
C GLY A 543 8.97 25.32 25.79
N VAL A 544 8.20 24.84 26.77
CA VAL A 544 7.85 23.44 26.95
C VAL A 544 6.50 23.18 26.30
N LEU A 545 6.37 22.05 25.61
CA LEU A 545 5.13 21.61 24.99
C LEU A 545 4.77 20.25 25.58
N SER A 546 3.53 20.10 26.03
CA SER A 546 3.00 18.80 26.46
C SER A 546 2.50 18.02 25.24
N PHE A 547 2.82 16.73 25.19
CA PHE A 547 2.34 15.80 24.18
C PHE A 547 1.57 14.67 24.86
N GLY A 548 0.39 14.35 24.34
CA GLY A 548 -0.51 13.33 24.89
C GLY A 548 -1.59 13.91 25.81
N GLY A 549 -2.77 13.29 25.80
CA GLY A 549 -3.97 13.74 26.51
C GLY A 549 -5.00 14.45 25.61
N GLY A 550 -6.14 14.86 26.20
CA GLY A 550 -7.16 15.65 25.50
C GLY A 550 -6.68 17.08 25.19
N ASP A 551 -7.12 17.64 24.06
CA ASP A 551 -6.81 19.02 23.67
C ASP A 551 -7.54 20.00 24.60
N ALA A 552 -6.79 20.67 25.47
CA ALA A 552 -7.36 21.52 26.52
C ALA A 552 -8.19 22.67 25.92
N GLY A 553 -7.72 23.24 24.81
CA GLY A 553 -8.40 24.31 24.10
C GLY A 553 -9.73 23.87 23.48
N ASP A 554 -9.76 22.71 22.84
CA ASP A 554 -10.98 22.16 22.22
C ASP A 554 -12.04 21.84 23.28
N ILE A 555 -11.62 21.15 24.34
CA ILE A 555 -12.47 20.75 25.48
C ILE A 555 -13.00 21.99 26.20
N ALA A 556 -12.18 23.03 26.37
CA ALA A 556 -12.61 24.28 27.00
C ALA A 556 -13.69 25.00 26.20
N VAL A 557 -13.55 25.09 24.88
CA VAL A 557 -14.59 25.69 24.02
C VAL A 557 -15.88 24.88 24.09
N ALA A 558 -15.79 23.54 24.03
CA ALA A 558 -16.96 22.67 24.16
C ALA A 558 -17.67 22.85 25.51
N PHE A 559 -16.91 22.91 26.61
CA PHE A 559 -17.43 23.16 27.96
C PHE A 559 -18.11 24.53 28.04
N ALA A 560 -17.46 25.58 27.54
CA ALA A 560 -17.94 26.95 27.60
C ALA A 560 -19.23 27.16 26.79
N ILE A 561 -19.37 26.47 25.65
CA ILE A 561 -20.60 26.44 24.84
C ILE A 561 -21.72 25.70 25.60
N ARG A 562 -21.45 24.47 26.09
CA ARG A 562 -22.48 23.61 26.71
C ARG A 562 -23.05 24.22 28.00
N PHE A 563 -22.21 24.87 28.82
CA PHE A 563 -22.59 25.35 30.14
C PHE A 563 -22.63 26.88 30.28
N ASP A 564 -22.44 27.64 29.20
CA ASP A 564 -22.37 29.12 29.19
C ASP A 564 -21.37 29.68 30.24
N SER A 565 -20.22 29.03 30.38
CA SER A 565 -19.23 29.39 31.40
C SER A 565 -18.38 30.59 30.97
N ARG A 566 -18.69 31.76 31.53
CA ARG A 566 -17.94 33.01 31.29
C ARG A 566 -16.47 32.93 31.70
N GLU A 567 -16.18 32.18 32.77
CA GLU A 567 -14.82 32.04 33.28
C GLU A 567 -13.95 31.24 32.31
N VAL A 568 -14.47 30.12 31.80
CA VAL A 568 -13.75 29.30 30.82
C VAL A 568 -13.58 30.06 29.50
N TRP A 569 -14.59 30.84 29.08
CA TRP A 569 -14.45 31.72 27.91
C TRP A 569 -13.34 32.76 28.06
N ALA A 570 -13.16 33.33 29.26
CA ALA A 570 -12.07 34.26 29.52
C ALA A 570 -10.71 33.57 29.38
N ASP A 571 -10.55 32.37 29.95
CA ASP A 571 -9.32 31.58 29.85
C ASP A 571 -9.02 31.13 28.41
N VAL A 572 -10.05 30.81 27.61
CA VAL A 572 -9.92 30.50 26.17
C VAL A 572 -9.42 31.71 25.39
N VAL A 573 -9.97 32.90 25.62
CA VAL A 573 -9.50 34.14 24.96
C VAL A 573 -8.04 34.40 25.32
N ASP A 574 -7.67 34.22 26.59
CA ASP A 574 -6.30 34.36 27.08
C ASP A 574 -5.33 33.37 26.39
N LEU A 575 -5.76 32.13 26.14
CA LEU A 575 -5.00 31.13 25.40
C LEU A 575 -4.82 31.56 23.93
N LEU A 576 -5.91 31.88 23.24
CA LEU A 576 -5.90 32.19 21.81
C LEU A 576 -5.07 33.45 21.48
N THR A 577 -5.12 34.46 22.34
CA THR A 577 -4.41 35.74 22.13
C THR A 577 -2.95 35.70 22.56
N SER A 578 -2.51 34.66 23.28
CA SER A 578 -1.13 34.54 23.77
C SER A 578 -0.14 34.30 22.62
N PRO A 579 0.88 35.15 22.41
CA PRO A 579 1.90 34.94 21.39
C PRO A 579 2.92 33.84 21.77
N ALA A 580 2.92 33.40 23.03
CA ALA A 580 3.79 32.31 23.49
C ALA A 580 3.27 30.94 23.06
N ILE A 581 1.96 30.81 22.83
CA ILE A 581 1.29 29.56 22.46
C ILE A 581 1.33 29.39 20.95
N ASP A 582 1.75 28.21 20.50
CA ASP A 582 1.87 27.84 19.09
C ASP A 582 0.50 27.76 18.39
N ALA A 583 0.45 28.03 17.09
CA ALA A 583 -0.76 27.90 16.29
C ALA A 583 -1.40 26.49 16.38
N VAL A 584 -0.58 25.44 16.47
CA VAL A 584 -1.05 24.04 16.57
C VAL A 584 -1.96 23.83 17.79
N LEU A 585 -1.63 24.46 18.92
CA LEU A 585 -2.38 24.36 20.18
C LEU A 585 -3.66 25.21 20.18
N LYS A 586 -3.77 26.19 19.29
CA LYS A 586 -4.96 27.03 19.11
C LYS A 586 -5.93 26.46 18.08
N ALA A 587 -5.44 25.58 17.21
CA ALA A 587 -6.13 25.13 16.00
C ALA A 587 -7.50 24.52 16.31
N ARG A 588 -7.60 23.57 17.24
CA ARG A 588 -8.87 22.89 17.53
C ARG A 588 -9.91 23.81 18.19
N SER A 589 -9.49 24.70 19.10
CA SER A 589 -10.38 25.74 19.64
C SER A 589 -10.97 26.63 18.57
N LEU A 590 -10.15 27.11 17.64
CA LEU A 590 -10.59 27.97 16.53
C LEU A 590 -11.51 27.20 15.57
N GLU A 591 -11.18 25.95 15.28
CA GLU A 591 -12.02 25.08 14.46
C GLU A 591 -13.41 24.89 15.10
N ARG A 592 -13.49 24.64 16.42
CA ARG A 592 -14.77 24.53 17.12
C ARG A 592 -15.55 25.85 17.13
N ILE A 593 -14.88 26.97 17.38
CA ILE A 593 -15.48 28.32 17.27
C ILE A 593 -16.07 28.55 15.87
N SER A 594 -15.38 28.13 14.81
CA SER A 594 -15.86 28.28 13.43
C SER A 594 -17.10 27.45 13.12
N ASN A 595 -17.29 26.32 13.81
CA ASN A 595 -18.44 25.43 13.65
C ASN A 595 -19.67 25.89 14.46
N PHE A 596 -19.47 26.65 15.53
CA PHE A 596 -20.54 27.12 16.42
C PHE A 596 -20.49 28.65 16.63
N PRO A 597 -20.48 29.46 15.55
CA PRO A 597 -20.26 30.90 15.68
C PRO A 597 -21.42 31.63 16.36
N SER A 598 -22.64 31.07 16.36
CA SER A 598 -23.81 31.60 17.06
C SER A 598 -23.73 31.46 18.57
N ASP A 599 -23.00 30.45 19.05
CA ASP A 599 -22.91 30.11 20.48
C ASP A 599 -21.76 30.85 21.17
N VAL A 600 -20.98 31.62 20.41
CA VAL A 600 -19.89 32.47 20.94
C VAL A 600 -20.48 33.79 21.44
N PRO A 601 -20.34 34.11 22.75
CA PRO A 601 -20.90 35.34 23.31
C PRO A 601 -20.31 36.60 22.67
N ASP A 602 -21.12 37.66 22.52
CA ASP A 602 -20.71 38.93 21.90
C ASP A 602 -19.50 39.60 22.57
N LEU A 603 -19.33 39.40 23.89
CA LEU A 603 -18.17 39.90 24.62
C LEU A 603 -16.89 39.18 24.16
N VAL A 604 -16.96 37.85 24.00
CA VAL A 604 -15.86 37.01 23.50
C VAL A 604 -15.55 37.38 22.06
N ARG A 605 -16.57 37.47 21.20
CA ARG A 605 -16.43 37.88 19.79
C ARG A 605 -15.69 39.22 19.64
N ARG A 606 -16.07 40.23 20.43
CA ARG A 606 -15.37 41.53 20.45
C ARG A 606 -13.93 41.43 20.93
N SER A 607 -13.67 40.61 21.94
CA SER A 607 -12.31 40.41 22.44
C SER A 607 -11.40 39.73 21.40
N LEU A 608 -11.91 38.71 20.72
CA LEU A 608 -11.20 38.04 19.63
C LEU A 608 -10.96 39.00 18.46
N ALA A 609 -11.96 39.81 18.06
CA ALA A 609 -11.83 40.80 17.00
C ALA A 609 -10.73 41.83 17.28
N ASN A 610 -10.67 42.36 18.50
CA ASN A 610 -9.66 43.35 18.90
C ASN A 610 -8.23 42.79 18.88
N ASN A 611 -8.07 41.49 19.05
CA ASN A 611 -6.77 40.81 19.11
C ASN A 611 -6.50 39.94 17.88
N TRP A 612 -7.30 40.08 16.82
CA TRP A 612 -7.34 39.13 15.72
C TRP A 612 -6.01 38.98 14.99
N GLN A 613 -5.31 40.09 14.77
CA GLN A 613 -4.02 40.07 14.10
C GLN A 613 -2.99 39.21 14.85
N ALA A 614 -3.00 39.21 16.19
CA ALA A 614 -2.12 38.38 16.99
C ALA A 614 -2.49 36.89 16.91
N ILE A 615 -3.78 36.58 16.78
CA ILE A 615 -4.26 35.21 16.58
C ILE A 615 -3.86 34.71 15.20
N ALA A 616 -4.19 35.45 14.14
CA ALA A 616 -3.95 35.07 12.75
C ALA A 616 -2.46 34.97 12.38
N SER A 617 -1.60 35.74 13.05
CA SER A 617 -0.13 35.68 12.87
C SER A 617 0.57 34.75 13.86
N SER A 618 -0.16 33.88 14.56
CA SER A 618 0.44 32.91 15.47
C SER A 618 1.46 32.03 14.73
N PRO A 619 2.69 31.91 15.24
CA PRO A 619 3.69 31.11 14.57
C PRO A 619 3.34 29.62 14.66
N SER A 620 3.49 28.91 13.55
CA SER A 620 3.53 27.45 13.52
C SER A 620 4.99 27.03 13.59
N ARG A 621 5.49 26.78 14.80
CA ARG A 621 6.90 26.42 15.07
C ARG A 621 7.12 24.92 14.98
N MET A 622 6.06 24.12 14.99
CA MET A 622 6.11 22.66 14.93
C MET A 622 5.70 22.11 13.57
N SER A 623 6.59 21.30 12.98
CA SER A 623 6.41 20.66 11.67
C SER A 623 6.21 19.15 11.82
N PHE A 624 5.36 18.73 12.76
CA PHE A 624 5.04 17.31 12.94
C PHE A 624 3.78 16.97 12.13
N ALA A 625 3.99 16.31 10.99
CA ALA A 625 3.02 15.49 10.25
C ALA A 625 1.82 16.15 9.51
N ARG A 626 1.51 17.44 9.67
CA ARG A 626 0.51 18.10 8.79
C ARG A 626 1.17 18.65 7.52
N ALA A 627 0.54 18.44 6.37
CA ALA A 627 0.91 19.12 5.13
C ALA A 627 0.95 20.63 5.40
N LYS A 628 2.12 21.23 5.24
CA LYS A 628 2.35 22.62 5.61
C LYS A 628 1.65 23.49 4.59
N VAL A 629 0.55 24.13 4.98
CA VAL A 629 0.05 25.28 4.22
C VAL A 629 1.16 26.32 4.23
N ALA A 630 1.69 26.64 3.05
CA ALA A 630 2.93 27.40 2.91
C ALA A 630 2.87 28.76 3.61
N ASP A 631 1.69 29.42 3.55
CA ASP A 631 1.43 30.74 4.11
C ASP A 631 0.03 30.83 4.75
N GLY A 632 -0.04 31.11 6.05
CA GLY A 632 -1.30 31.43 6.76
C GLY A 632 -1.69 30.45 7.88
N PHE A 633 -2.83 30.71 8.53
CA PHE A 633 -3.40 29.89 9.61
C PHE A 633 -4.87 29.54 9.30
N PRO A 634 -5.13 28.36 8.68
CA PRO A 634 -6.45 27.95 8.19
C PRO A 634 -7.56 28.01 9.23
N GLU A 635 -7.33 27.47 10.42
CA GLU A 635 -8.32 27.47 11.50
C GLU A 635 -8.66 28.89 11.97
N ALA A 636 -7.67 29.78 12.01
CA ALA A 636 -7.93 31.19 12.26
C ALA A 636 -8.78 31.80 11.14
N LEU A 637 -8.42 31.62 9.86
CA LEU A 637 -9.21 32.14 8.74
C LEU A 637 -10.67 31.72 8.81
N ARG A 638 -10.95 30.43 9.06
CA ARG A 638 -12.32 29.90 9.21
C ARG A 638 -13.06 30.54 10.37
N ALA A 639 -12.45 30.59 11.57
CA ALA A 639 -13.06 31.24 12.72
C ALA A 639 -13.31 32.73 12.48
N GLY A 640 -12.39 33.41 11.81
CA GLY A 640 -12.50 34.83 11.48
C GLY A 640 -13.61 35.13 10.49
N ALA A 641 -13.75 34.29 9.46
CA ALA A 641 -14.84 34.36 8.50
C ALA A 641 -16.19 34.09 9.19
N ALA A 642 -16.31 33.00 9.96
CA ALA A 642 -17.53 32.61 10.65
C ALA A 642 -17.99 33.66 11.68
N LEU A 643 -17.06 34.31 12.38
CA LEU A 643 -17.35 35.40 13.32
C LEU A 643 -17.53 36.77 12.67
N LYS A 644 -17.30 36.89 11.34
CA LYS A 644 -17.33 38.14 10.56
C LYS A 644 -16.31 39.18 11.03
N ILE A 645 -15.11 38.72 11.40
CA ILE A 645 -13.97 39.54 11.85
C ILE A 645 -13.06 39.92 10.67
N VAL A 646 -12.87 39.00 9.73
CA VAL A 646 -12.00 39.19 8.55
C VAL A 646 -12.83 39.73 7.38
N SER A 647 -12.26 40.64 6.59
CA SER A 647 -12.91 41.20 5.40
C SER A 647 -12.98 40.19 4.26
N ASP A 648 -14.06 40.24 3.48
CA ASP A 648 -14.33 39.40 2.30
C ASP A 648 -13.13 39.32 1.34
N ASP A 649 -12.51 40.46 0.99
CA ASP A 649 -11.36 40.50 0.06
C ASP A 649 -10.16 39.70 0.59
N ALA A 650 -9.86 39.82 1.89
CA ALA A 650 -8.75 39.09 2.51
C ALA A 650 -9.01 37.59 2.60
N ILE A 651 -10.27 37.19 2.78
CA ILE A 651 -10.66 35.77 2.73
C ILE A 651 -10.47 35.24 1.31
N LEU A 652 -10.96 35.96 0.32
CA LEU A 652 -10.85 35.57 -1.09
C LEU A 652 -9.39 35.45 -1.54
N ASP A 653 -8.56 36.47 -1.26
CA ASP A 653 -7.14 36.48 -1.62
C ASP A 653 -6.41 35.26 -1.04
N GLN A 654 -6.68 34.94 0.23
CA GLN A 654 -6.04 33.81 0.90
C GLN A 654 -6.50 32.45 0.33
N LEU A 655 -7.79 32.30 0.04
CA LEU A 655 -8.34 31.06 -0.54
C LEU A 655 -7.86 30.85 -1.97
N MET A 656 -7.76 31.92 -2.77
CA MET A 656 -7.21 31.85 -4.12
C MET A 656 -5.73 31.44 -4.10
N LEU A 657 -4.93 32.02 -3.19
CA LEU A 657 -3.55 31.61 -2.98
C LEU A 657 -3.45 30.11 -2.65
N TRP A 658 -4.22 29.64 -1.66
CA TRP A 658 -4.21 28.24 -1.25
C TRP A 658 -4.70 27.27 -2.32
N SER A 659 -5.68 27.66 -3.13
CA SER A 659 -6.21 26.83 -4.23
C SER A 659 -5.19 26.57 -5.34
N SER A 660 -4.14 27.40 -5.43
CA SER A 660 -3.02 27.24 -6.38
C SER A 660 -1.76 26.65 -5.74
N GLY A 661 -1.82 26.31 -4.45
CA GLY A 661 -0.69 25.79 -3.68
C GLY A 661 -0.50 24.29 -3.81
N ASP A 662 0.24 23.73 -2.85
CA ASP A 662 0.41 22.29 -2.68
C ASP A 662 -0.90 21.61 -2.23
N ASP A 663 -0.91 20.28 -2.21
CA ASP A 663 -2.10 19.48 -1.89
C ASP A 663 -2.71 19.84 -0.53
N GLY A 664 -1.85 20.13 0.46
CA GLY A 664 -2.28 20.58 1.79
C GLY A 664 -2.97 21.95 1.75
N SER A 665 -2.45 22.89 0.97
CA SER A 665 -3.07 24.20 0.77
C SER A 665 -4.41 24.06 0.03
N ARG A 666 -4.50 23.24 -1.02
CA ARG A 666 -5.74 23.02 -1.77
C ARG A 666 -6.81 22.33 -0.92
N PHE A 667 -6.41 21.39 -0.06
CA PHE A 667 -7.28 20.76 0.94
C PHE A 667 -7.85 21.80 1.92
N GLU A 668 -6.98 22.64 2.51
CA GLU A 668 -7.41 23.66 3.46
C GLU A 668 -8.22 24.79 2.79
N ALA A 669 -7.98 25.06 1.50
CA ALA A 669 -8.84 25.94 0.70
C ALA A 669 -10.26 25.37 0.62
N ALA A 670 -10.42 24.12 0.15
CA ALA A 670 -11.72 23.44 0.05
C ALA A 670 -12.48 23.45 1.38
N ARG A 671 -11.81 23.08 2.48
CA ARG A 671 -12.37 23.07 3.84
C ARG A 671 -12.84 24.44 4.32
N SER A 672 -12.18 25.51 3.88
CA SER A 672 -12.44 26.87 4.35
C SER A 672 -13.53 27.60 3.58
N VAL A 673 -13.83 27.19 2.34
CA VAL A 673 -14.85 27.82 1.50
C VAL A 673 -16.21 27.96 2.21
N PRO A 674 -16.77 26.95 2.89
CA PRO A 674 -18.10 27.10 3.51
C PRO A 674 -18.16 28.21 4.57
N SER A 675 -17.08 28.41 5.33
CA SER A 675 -17.00 29.49 6.33
C SER A 675 -16.96 30.87 5.66
N ALA A 676 -16.37 30.96 4.46
CA ALA A 676 -16.33 32.20 3.68
C ALA A 676 -17.71 32.53 3.06
N VAL A 677 -18.45 31.54 2.56
CA VAL A 677 -19.78 31.75 1.96
C VAL A 677 -20.74 32.42 2.95
N SER A 678 -20.66 32.07 4.23
CA SER A 678 -21.46 32.69 5.32
C SER A 678 -21.15 34.17 5.58
N ALA A 679 -19.99 34.66 5.13
CA ALA A 679 -19.52 36.02 5.38
C ALA A 679 -19.81 36.99 4.21
N VAL A 680 -19.79 36.50 2.97
CA VAL A 680 -19.78 37.31 1.74
C VAL A 680 -21.18 37.47 1.14
N ARG A 681 -21.45 38.62 0.49
CA ARG A 681 -22.73 38.89 -0.19
C ARG A 681 -22.91 38.18 -1.54
N ASP A 682 -21.82 38.01 -2.29
CA ASP A 682 -21.78 37.27 -3.55
C ASP A 682 -20.79 36.11 -3.39
N ALA A 683 -21.33 34.89 -3.37
CA ALA A 683 -20.58 33.66 -3.18
C ALA A 683 -20.43 32.83 -4.47
N THR A 684 -20.71 33.41 -5.65
CA THR A 684 -20.64 32.65 -6.91
C THR A 684 -19.24 32.08 -7.17
N TRP A 685 -18.18 32.82 -6.83
CA TRP A 685 -16.79 32.36 -6.94
C TRP A 685 -16.52 31.09 -6.11
N ALA A 686 -17.16 30.96 -4.94
CA ALA A 686 -16.96 29.84 -4.03
C ALA A 686 -17.49 28.53 -4.64
N TYR A 687 -18.63 28.60 -5.35
CA TYR A 687 -19.22 27.43 -6.00
C TYR A 687 -18.35 26.94 -7.16
N TYR A 688 -17.81 27.86 -7.97
CA TYR A 688 -16.89 27.50 -9.06
C TYR A 688 -15.54 26.99 -8.55
N LEU A 689 -15.03 27.56 -7.45
CA LEU A 689 -13.82 27.08 -6.81
C LEU A 689 -13.99 25.65 -6.30
N LEU A 690 -15.09 25.35 -5.62
CA LEU A 690 -15.41 23.98 -5.18
C LEU A 690 -15.61 23.03 -6.37
N LEU A 691 -16.26 23.47 -7.44
CA LEU A 691 -16.36 22.66 -8.65
C LEU A 691 -14.97 22.34 -9.22
N GLN A 692 -14.06 23.30 -9.30
CA GLN A 692 -12.70 23.09 -9.76
C GLN A 692 -11.93 22.11 -8.86
N LEU A 693 -11.92 22.35 -7.54
CA LEU A 693 -11.23 21.49 -6.57
C LEU A 693 -11.83 20.08 -6.49
N SER A 694 -13.08 19.91 -6.91
CA SER A 694 -13.69 18.58 -6.96
C SER A 694 -13.05 17.67 -8.02
N TYR A 695 -12.33 18.23 -9.00
CA TYR A 695 -11.58 17.52 -10.04
C TYR A 695 -10.07 17.45 -9.75
N ASP A 696 -9.63 17.78 -8.53
CA ASP A 696 -8.22 17.70 -8.15
C ASP A 696 -7.65 16.30 -8.35
N GLU A 697 -6.35 16.20 -8.66
CA GLU A 697 -5.64 14.92 -8.76
C GLU A 697 -5.52 14.23 -7.40
N ASN A 698 -5.45 15.01 -6.30
CA ASN A 698 -5.36 14.47 -4.96
C ASN A 698 -6.73 14.06 -4.40
N VAL A 699 -6.85 12.79 -4.00
CA VAL A 699 -8.07 12.20 -3.44
C VAL A 699 -8.57 12.90 -2.17
N ASP A 700 -7.68 13.37 -1.29
CA ASP A 700 -8.04 14.05 -0.04
C ASP A 700 -8.67 15.41 -0.33
N VAL A 701 -8.15 16.13 -1.33
CA VAL A 701 -8.73 17.41 -1.79
C VAL A 701 -10.13 17.17 -2.36
N ARG A 702 -10.31 16.14 -3.21
CA ARG A 702 -11.64 15.78 -3.74
C ARG A 702 -12.62 15.39 -2.64
N ALA A 703 -12.18 14.59 -1.68
CA ALA A 703 -12.99 14.13 -0.56
C ALA A 703 -13.46 15.30 0.32
N GLU A 704 -12.54 16.21 0.68
CA GLU A 704 -12.89 17.39 1.47
C GLU A 704 -13.76 18.36 0.69
N THR A 705 -13.50 18.51 -0.60
CA THR A 705 -14.34 19.32 -1.48
C THR A 705 -15.75 18.76 -1.56
N ALA A 706 -15.93 17.44 -1.61
CA ALA A 706 -17.25 16.82 -1.56
C ALA A 706 -18.00 17.18 -0.26
N HIS A 707 -17.29 17.13 0.87
CA HIS A 707 -17.85 17.56 2.16
C HIS A 707 -18.26 19.03 2.15
N ALA A 708 -17.40 19.90 1.62
CA ALA A 708 -17.65 21.34 1.52
C ALA A 708 -18.83 21.66 0.59
N ILE A 709 -18.96 20.97 -0.55
CA ILE A 709 -20.11 21.11 -1.46
C ILE A 709 -21.40 20.73 -0.75
N ALA A 710 -21.43 19.60 -0.03
CA ALA A 710 -22.61 19.16 0.72
C ALA A 710 -23.01 20.19 1.80
N ARG A 711 -22.04 20.72 2.55
CA ARG A 711 -22.28 21.78 3.54
C ARG A 711 -22.87 23.04 2.90
N VAL A 712 -22.27 23.53 1.82
CA VAL A 712 -22.73 24.74 1.12
C VAL A 712 -24.16 24.58 0.61
N LEU A 713 -24.48 23.42 0.02
CA LEU A 713 -25.83 23.13 -0.46
C LEU A 713 -26.87 23.01 0.66
N ALA A 714 -26.46 22.58 1.86
CA ALA A 714 -27.34 22.47 3.02
C ALA A 714 -27.60 23.81 3.72
N GLU A 715 -26.57 24.66 3.82
CA GLU A 715 -26.61 25.89 4.62
C GLU A 715 -26.99 27.13 3.79
N HIS A 716 -26.85 27.09 2.45
CA HIS A 716 -26.99 28.26 1.59
C HIS A 716 -27.79 27.99 0.31
N GLU A 717 -28.55 29.00 -0.14
CA GLU A 717 -29.11 29.01 -1.49
C GLU A 717 -27.98 29.31 -2.49
N THR A 718 -27.97 28.60 -3.62
CA THR A 718 -26.94 28.73 -4.67
C THR A 718 -27.59 28.90 -6.03
N ASP A 719 -26.92 29.59 -6.96
CA ASP A 719 -27.40 29.76 -8.34
C ASP A 719 -27.06 28.57 -9.24
N THR A 720 -26.15 27.69 -8.79
CA THR A 720 -25.68 26.50 -9.52
C THR A 720 -25.92 25.18 -8.76
N PRO A 721 -27.10 24.94 -8.16
CA PRO A 721 -27.32 23.78 -7.32
C PRO A 721 -27.30 22.49 -8.14
N ALA A 722 -27.77 22.52 -9.39
CA ALA A 722 -27.79 21.36 -10.27
C ALA A 722 -26.37 20.84 -10.57
N GLN A 723 -25.43 21.72 -10.91
CA GLN A 723 -24.05 21.34 -11.22
C GLN A 723 -23.32 20.77 -10.00
N LEU A 724 -23.54 21.38 -8.84
CA LEU A 724 -22.97 20.90 -7.58
C LEU A 724 -23.55 19.54 -7.18
N ILE A 725 -24.86 19.34 -7.33
CA ILE A 725 -25.53 18.06 -7.04
C ILE A 725 -25.07 16.97 -8.00
N ASP A 726 -24.99 17.24 -9.30
CA ASP A 726 -24.52 16.26 -10.28
C ASP A 726 -23.06 15.87 -10.01
N ARG A 727 -22.22 16.85 -9.63
CA ARG A 727 -20.85 16.55 -9.23
C ARG A 727 -20.79 15.74 -7.93
N LEU A 728 -21.59 16.08 -6.93
CA LEU A 728 -21.64 15.35 -5.66
C LEU A 728 -22.13 13.92 -5.85
N LYS A 729 -23.07 13.66 -6.78
CA LYS A 729 -23.46 12.30 -7.20
C LYS A 729 -22.27 11.54 -7.79
N SER A 730 -21.53 12.16 -8.69
CA SER A 730 -20.33 11.54 -9.29
C SER A 730 -19.24 11.24 -8.25
N LEU A 731 -19.07 12.09 -7.23
CA LEU A 731 -18.12 11.87 -6.14
C LEU A 731 -18.60 10.77 -5.18
N LEU A 732 -19.91 10.69 -4.94
CA LEU A 732 -20.54 9.66 -4.13
C LEU A 732 -20.40 8.26 -4.75
N THR A 733 -20.38 8.17 -6.09
CA THR A 733 -20.17 6.92 -6.83
C THR A 733 -18.75 6.78 -7.40
N ALA A 734 -17.80 7.58 -6.91
CA ALA A 734 -16.40 7.42 -7.30
C ALA A 734 -15.86 6.08 -6.79
N ASP A 735 -14.87 5.52 -7.48
CA ASP A 735 -14.15 4.35 -6.99
C ASP A 735 -13.27 4.71 -5.77
N GLY A 736 -12.86 3.71 -5.01
CA GLY A 736 -12.22 3.86 -3.72
C GLY A 736 -13.20 4.22 -2.61
N ILE A 737 -12.70 4.31 -1.38
CA ILE A 737 -13.55 4.58 -0.20
C ILE A 737 -13.51 6.05 0.25
N SER A 738 -12.44 6.79 0.00
CA SER A 738 -12.21 8.07 0.69
C SER A 738 -13.21 9.14 0.29
N VAL A 739 -13.42 9.34 -1.01
CA VAL A 739 -14.35 10.36 -1.54
C VAL A 739 -15.81 10.00 -1.22
N PRO A 740 -16.29 8.77 -1.50
CA PRO A 740 -17.66 8.38 -1.15
C PRO A 740 -17.93 8.46 0.35
N LEU A 741 -17.03 7.93 1.20
CA LEU A 741 -17.21 7.93 2.65
C LEU A 741 -17.26 9.35 3.22
N ARG A 742 -16.36 10.24 2.76
CA ARG A 742 -16.35 11.64 3.19
C ARG A 742 -17.61 12.38 2.75
N THR A 743 -18.13 12.05 1.57
CA THR A 743 -19.43 12.54 1.08
C THR A 743 -20.56 12.05 1.97
N ILE A 744 -20.63 10.76 2.27
CA ILE A 744 -21.65 10.16 3.16
C ILE A 744 -21.60 10.79 4.54
N HIS A 745 -20.42 10.98 5.14
CA HIS A 745 -20.29 11.66 6.43
C HIS A 745 -20.82 13.10 6.41
N ALA A 746 -20.66 13.81 5.29
CA ALA A 746 -21.29 15.12 5.12
C ALA A 746 -22.82 14.99 5.11
N LEU A 747 -23.36 14.02 4.38
CA LEU A 747 -24.81 13.77 4.32
C LEU A 747 -25.39 13.30 5.67
N GLN A 748 -24.64 12.53 6.47
CA GLN A 748 -25.04 12.17 7.84
C GLN A 748 -25.17 13.42 8.73
N ARG A 749 -24.27 14.40 8.55
CA ARG A 749 -24.27 15.64 9.33
C ARG A 749 -25.37 16.61 8.91
N TYR A 750 -25.59 16.78 7.61
CA TYR A 750 -26.50 17.82 7.09
C TYR A 750 -27.89 17.29 6.67
N GLY A 751 -28.06 15.97 6.56
CA GLY A 751 -29.31 15.30 6.18
C GLY A 751 -29.63 15.38 4.68
N LEU A 752 -30.57 14.55 4.21
CA LEU A 752 -31.01 14.52 2.79
C LEU A 752 -32.23 15.42 2.53
N LYS A 753 -32.21 16.64 3.06
CA LYS A 753 -33.32 17.60 2.93
C LYS A 753 -32.95 18.75 1.97
N GLY A 754 -33.96 19.50 1.53
CA GLY A 754 -33.76 20.67 0.67
C GLY A 754 -33.01 20.35 -0.63
N ALA A 755 -31.93 21.09 -0.90
CA ALA A 755 -31.11 20.93 -2.09
C ALA A 755 -30.44 19.54 -2.20
N LEU A 756 -30.21 18.84 -1.08
CA LEU A 756 -29.56 17.53 -1.04
C LEU A 756 -30.51 16.35 -1.31
N SER A 757 -31.83 16.57 -1.29
CA SER A 757 -32.84 15.51 -1.54
C SER A 757 -32.65 14.69 -2.83
N PRO A 758 -32.12 15.23 -3.95
CA PRO A 758 -31.88 14.44 -5.16
C PRO A 758 -30.80 13.36 -5.02
N LEU A 759 -30.05 13.32 -3.91
CA LEU A 759 -29.04 12.30 -3.62
C LEU A 759 -29.62 11.05 -2.96
N GLU A 760 -30.84 11.13 -2.39
CA GLU A 760 -31.47 10.01 -1.66
C GLU A 760 -31.50 8.70 -2.48
N PRO A 761 -31.89 8.69 -3.77
CA PRO A 761 -31.90 7.44 -4.54
C PRO A 761 -30.51 6.81 -4.66
N THR A 762 -29.45 7.62 -4.75
CA THR A 762 -28.06 7.14 -4.85
C THR A 762 -27.59 6.56 -3.52
N VAL A 763 -27.84 7.26 -2.41
CA VAL A 763 -27.51 6.77 -1.05
C VAL A 763 -28.26 5.48 -0.73
N ARG A 764 -29.54 5.39 -1.10
CA ARG A 764 -30.35 4.17 -0.94
C ARG A 764 -29.77 3.00 -1.75
N ALA A 765 -29.41 3.25 -3.01
CA ALA A 765 -28.77 2.24 -3.83
C ALA A 765 -27.45 1.74 -3.20
N MET A 766 -26.62 2.63 -2.64
CA MET A 766 -25.38 2.21 -1.95
C MET A 766 -25.64 1.39 -0.67
N ALA A 767 -26.68 1.73 0.09
CA ALA A 767 -27.07 0.98 1.29
C ALA A 767 -27.55 -0.46 0.99
N GLU A 768 -28.08 -0.66 -0.22
CA GLU A 768 -28.68 -1.92 -0.70
C GLU A 768 -27.76 -2.73 -1.63
N ALA A 769 -26.77 -2.10 -2.28
CA ALA A 769 -25.88 -2.72 -3.26
C ALA A 769 -24.62 -3.38 -2.64
N GLU A 770 -23.95 -4.20 -3.46
CA GLU A 770 -22.61 -4.76 -3.23
C GLU A 770 -21.51 -3.68 -3.37
N THR A 771 -21.63 -2.60 -2.59
CA THR A 771 -20.55 -1.61 -2.41
C THR A 771 -19.65 -2.01 -1.24
N PRO A 772 -18.43 -1.45 -1.13
CA PRO A 772 -17.57 -1.72 0.02
C PRO A 772 -18.35 -1.61 1.35
N ARG A 773 -18.20 -2.60 2.23
CA ARG A 773 -19.01 -2.75 3.46
C ARG A 773 -19.07 -1.48 4.30
N ILE A 774 -17.97 -0.75 4.42
CA ILE A 774 -17.91 0.52 5.15
C ILE A 774 -18.83 1.59 4.54
N LEU A 775 -18.94 1.64 3.20
CA LEU A 775 -19.80 2.60 2.49
C LEU A 775 -21.27 2.22 2.65
N SER A 776 -21.62 0.94 2.49
CA SER A 776 -23.01 0.50 2.65
C SER A 776 -23.51 0.70 4.09
N SER A 777 -22.68 0.39 5.09
CA SER A 777 -22.96 0.66 6.50
C SER A 777 -23.14 2.15 6.79
N ALA A 778 -22.24 3.01 6.29
CA ALA A 778 -22.34 4.46 6.47
C ALA A 778 -23.59 5.03 5.77
N ALA A 779 -23.94 4.53 4.58
CA ALA A 779 -25.13 4.93 3.84
C ALA A 779 -26.43 4.55 4.57
N ARG A 780 -26.48 3.37 5.20
CA ARG A 780 -27.64 2.96 6.03
C ARG A 780 -27.88 3.91 7.21
N LEU A 781 -26.82 4.44 7.82
CA LEU A 781 -26.95 5.43 8.89
C LEU A 781 -27.58 6.74 8.41
N VAL A 782 -27.29 7.19 7.18
CA VAL A 782 -27.94 8.37 6.58
C VAL A 782 -29.45 8.12 6.46
N ILE A 783 -29.84 6.98 5.85
CA ILE A 783 -31.25 6.64 5.63
C ILE A 783 -31.99 6.39 6.96
N GLY A 784 -31.31 5.83 7.96
CA GLY A 784 -31.85 5.59 9.30
C GLY A 784 -32.05 6.89 10.10
N ALA A 785 -31.13 7.84 10.01
CA ALA A 785 -31.22 9.13 10.69
C ALA A 785 -32.38 9.99 10.18
N ASP A 786 -32.71 9.92 8.88
CA ASP A 786 -33.86 10.65 8.32
C ASP A 786 -35.22 10.13 8.82
N ARG A 787 -35.30 8.88 9.30
CA ARG A 787 -36.53 8.30 9.89
C ARG A 787 -36.75 8.68 11.36
N LEU A 788 -35.71 9.12 12.07
CA LEU A 788 -35.82 9.55 13.48
C LEU A 788 -36.10 11.06 13.61
N ASN A 789 -35.77 11.83 12.56
CA ASN A 789 -36.02 13.27 12.46
C ASN A 789 -37.25 13.63 11.59
N SER A 790 -38.13 12.65 11.36
CA SER A 790 -39.46 12.76 10.73
C SER A 790 -40.54 12.36 11.73
#